data_AF-A0A933KEB3-F1
#
_entry.id   AF-A0A933KEB3-F1
#
_cell.length_a   1.000
_cell.length_b   1.000
_cell.length_c   1.000
_cell.angle_alpha   90.00
_cell.angle_beta   90.00
_cell.angle_gamma   90.00
#
_symmetry.space_group_name_H-M   'P 1'
#
loop_
_entity.id
_entity.type
_entity.pdbx_description
1 polymer ?
#
loop_
_entity_poly.entity_id
_entity_poly.type
_entity_poly.pdbx_seq_one_letter_code
_entity_poly.pdbx_strand_id
1 'polypeptide(L)'
;MTFRQEPGERPQRLPAPREAGWLLLAALPALALYSLTFCRTAYGEFDSAELATIVPTGGVPHAPGYPLYVIVARALAACFPGEPAAGVNFASALLGAAGVALAFALVRRLTGNRLAALVAAWSLAASFTYWYMSCIAEVYVAQAAMELATALALVARRPRVFALCMGLCFALHPASVLVAGPFGLGLFLDRRMRRVAAARWRAMGALFCAPVVLYLYFPIACHVSSHPGFWVKELGIDLARPADLLEYMTLRHYPKELYRFEPAFMVSEIGYLGQCLVQDFTAPGAILATAGLLLLLKRRRAAAVAIGLGAVAQMSFYLAFTAVDKFTMFCPAMALFAVGIGVAAAETSRAWRRAGWVLLALPVVLVITHYERVDKSGYEASNLYARDVLSRLEPGAVVIAGWQAATMLDYATAMRGMRPDVDVRHDGLALLAACWRIGVELGDPRGRFALEGELLAVLRNGLPLYATFVGPELTSSFEREAVGPAFRLRRRRTPGIFETLPADWPRGPQASFPGAELRSLQMRPARVRAGEIAKLVYRWRLLDPSALDTLIRLVVTREGSAEPIPLGTTRFRWQLHALGMLRAKAARVAPGVFLEETFDFTLPPIGSDTALAPGRYTLGVRFGREPARAAGGFEVLAPSAADGR
;
A
#
# COMPACT_ATOMS: atom_id res chain seq x y z
N MET A 1 7.62 26.07 -59.76
CA MET A 1 7.64 25.81 -58.30
C MET A 1 8.54 24.62 -58.02
N THR A 2 9.78 24.88 -57.62
CA THR A 2 10.83 23.89 -57.36
C THR A 2 10.70 23.38 -55.92
N PHE A 3 10.43 22.08 -55.76
CA PHE A 3 10.43 21.40 -54.47
C PHE A 3 11.85 21.41 -53.87
N ARG A 4 12.06 22.15 -52.77
CA ARG A 4 13.25 21.99 -51.92
C ARG A 4 13.22 20.60 -51.29
N GLN A 5 14.14 19.74 -51.70
CA GLN A 5 14.46 18.50 -50.98
C GLN A 5 15.05 18.86 -49.61
N GLU A 6 14.43 18.35 -48.53
CA GLU A 6 15.08 18.34 -47.22
C GLU A 6 16.35 17.45 -47.27
N PRO A 7 17.46 17.84 -46.63
CA PRO A 7 18.68 17.03 -46.65
C PRO A 7 18.44 15.65 -46.03
N GLY A 8 18.77 14.59 -46.78
CA GLY A 8 18.69 13.22 -46.31
C GLY A 8 19.67 12.95 -45.18
N GLU A 9 19.15 12.83 -43.95
CA GLU A 9 19.91 12.24 -42.84
C GLU A 9 20.24 10.76 -43.14
N ARG A 10 21.53 10.49 -43.40
CA ARG A 10 22.08 9.13 -43.59
C ARG A 10 21.80 8.24 -42.36
N PRO A 11 21.60 6.93 -42.54
CA PRO A 11 21.44 6.00 -41.42
C PRO A 11 22.73 5.96 -40.59
N GLN A 12 22.66 6.38 -39.33
CA GLN A 12 23.82 6.44 -38.44
C GLN A 12 24.23 5.05 -37.94
N ARG A 13 25.53 4.78 -38.11
CA ARG A 13 26.34 3.72 -37.49
C ARG A 13 26.41 3.94 -35.97
N LEU A 14 26.95 2.94 -35.25
CA LEU A 14 27.26 3.00 -33.80
C LEU A 14 27.86 4.37 -33.40
N PRO A 15 27.60 4.86 -32.17
CA PRO A 15 28.11 6.16 -31.73
C PRO A 15 29.62 6.25 -31.96
N ALA A 16 30.08 7.34 -32.57
CA ALA A 16 31.50 7.59 -32.71
C ALA A 16 32.18 7.50 -31.33
N PRO A 17 33.46 7.08 -31.22
CA PRO A 17 34.14 6.91 -29.92
C PRO A 17 34.01 8.11 -28.98
N ARG A 18 33.92 9.33 -29.54
CA ARG A 18 33.69 10.57 -28.80
C ARG A 18 32.31 10.66 -28.15
N GLU A 19 31.24 10.12 -28.74
CA GLU A 19 29.89 10.13 -28.16
C GLU A 19 29.75 9.08 -27.04
N ALA A 20 30.47 7.95 -27.12
CA ALA A 20 30.54 6.98 -26.04
C ALA A 20 31.13 7.61 -24.75
N GLY A 21 32.16 8.45 -24.89
CA GLY A 21 32.73 9.19 -23.75
C GLY A 21 31.73 10.11 -23.04
N TRP A 22 30.81 10.75 -23.77
CA TRP A 22 29.78 11.59 -23.15
C TRP A 22 28.68 10.80 -22.46
N LEU A 23 28.32 9.62 -23.00
CA LEU A 23 27.39 8.72 -22.33
C LEU A 23 27.97 8.21 -21.02
N LEU A 24 29.25 7.84 -21.00
CA LEU A 24 29.95 7.46 -19.78
C LEU A 24 30.06 8.62 -18.79
N LEU A 25 30.34 9.83 -19.27
CA LEU A 25 30.37 11.04 -18.43
C LEU A 25 29.00 11.35 -17.82
N ALA A 26 27.89 11.02 -18.49
CA ALA A 26 26.56 11.15 -17.91
C ALA A 26 26.29 10.05 -16.86
N ALA A 27 26.59 8.79 -17.19
CA ALA A 27 26.20 7.62 -16.40
C ALA A 27 27.08 7.38 -15.17
N LEU A 28 28.41 7.49 -15.29
CA LEU A 28 29.33 7.11 -14.22
C LEU A 28 29.20 7.99 -12.96
N PRO A 29 29.01 9.32 -13.04
CA PRO A 29 28.76 10.13 -11.85
C PRO A 29 27.45 9.77 -11.15
N ALA A 30 26.39 9.44 -11.91
CA ALA A 30 25.13 8.98 -11.35
C ALA A 30 25.30 7.62 -10.67
N LEU A 31 25.97 6.67 -11.32
CA LEU A 31 26.26 5.37 -10.73
C LEU A 31 27.10 5.51 -9.47
N ALA A 32 28.12 6.37 -9.46
CA ALA A 32 28.94 6.64 -8.29
C ALA A 32 28.09 7.22 -7.14
N LEU A 33 27.25 8.22 -7.43
CA LEU A 33 26.34 8.80 -6.45
C LEU A 33 25.43 7.73 -5.83
N TYR A 34 24.79 6.92 -6.66
CA TYR A 34 23.88 5.86 -6.18
C TYR A 34 24.62 4.76 -5.42
N SER A 35 25.82 4.38 -5.89
CA SER A 35 26.66 3.36 -5.22
C SER A 35 27.17 3.82 -3.85
N LEU A 36 27.30 5.14 -3.63
CA LEU A 36 27.68 5.69 -2.34
C LEU A 36 26.50 5.74 -1.37
N THR A 37 25.27 5.88 -1.85
CA THR A 37 24.08 6.13 -1.02
C THR A 37 23.06 5.00 -0.95
N PHE A 38 23.19 3.94 -1.76
CA PHE A 38 22.21 2.86 -1.77
C PHE A 38 22.18 2.11 -0.43
N CYS A 39 21.00 1.55 -0.13
CA CYS A 39 20.79 0.74 1.07
C CYS A 39 21.59 -0.56 0.98
N ARG A 40 22.41 -0.87 1.99
CA ARG A 40 23.25 -2.09 2.01
C ARG A 40 22.53 -3.32 2.57
N THR A 41 21.23 -3.20 2.82
CA THR A 41 20.37 -4.22 3.43
C THR A 41 18.96 -4.11 2.86
N ALA A 42 18.04 -5.01 3.23
CA ALA A 42 16.63 -4.86 2.93
C ALA A 42 16.12 -3.52 3.49
N TYR A 43 15.44 -2.76 2.64
CA TYR A 43 14.80 -1.50 3.02
C TYR A 43 13.34 -1.76 3.39
N GLY A 44 12.92 -1.32 4.57
CA GLY A 44 11.68 -1.77 5.20
C GLY A 44 10.43 -1.01 4.83
N GLU A 45 10.54 -0.01 3.96
CA GLU A 45 9.39 0.75 3.48
C GLU A 45 9.01 0.32 2.07
N PHE A 46 7.75 0.60 1.71
CA PHE A 46 7.16 0.29 0.42
C PHE A 46 7.21 -1.21 0.12
N ASP A 47 7.64 -1.57 -1.08
CA ASP A 47 7.74 -2.95 -1.57
C ASP A 47 9.18 -3.46 -1.58
N SER A 48 10.11 -2.67 -1.04
CA SER A 48 11.54 -2.91 -1.23
C SER A 48 12.05 -4.17 -0.54
N ALA A 49 11.57 -4.46 0.67
CA ALA A 49 11.89 -5.70 1.38
C ALA A 49 11.30 -6.93 0.67
N GLU A 50 10.12 -6.80 0.05
CA GLU A 50 9.54 -7.87 -0.77
C GLU A 50 10.43 -8.16 -1.97
N LEU A 51 10.78 -7.13 -2.75
CA LEU A 51 11.62 -7.28 -3.93
C LEU A 51 13.02 -7.82 -3.57
N ALA A 52 13.55 -7.46 -2.40
CA ALA A 52 14.79 -8.01 -1.86
C ALA A 52 14.71 -9.52 -1.56
N THR A 53 13.53 -10.08 -1.29
CA THR A 53 13.31 -11.54 -1.15
C THR A 53 12.98 -12.18 -2.50
N ILE A 54 12.06 -11.58 -3.26
CA ILE A 54 11.51 -12.16 -4.49
C ILE A 54 12.55 -12.24 -5.60
N VAL A 55 13.38 -11.21 -5.77
CA VAL A 55 14.38 -11.19 -6.85
C VAL A 55 15.42 -12.31 -6.67
N PRO A 56 16.03 -12.50 -5.48
CA PRO A 56 16.99 -13.59 -5.23
C PRO A 56 16.37 -14.98 -5.16
N THR A 57 15.08 -15.12 -4.83
CA THR A 57 14.40 -16.42 -4.82
C THR A 57 13.78 -16.80 -6.15
N GLY A 58 13.47 -15.82 -7.01
CA GLY A 58 12.80 -16.05 -8.28
C GLY A 58 11.30 -16.29 -8.10
N GLY A 59 10.71 -15.70 -7.06
CA GLY A 59 9.29 -15.76 -6.78
C GLY A 59 8.45 -14.80 -7.62
N VAL A 60 7.21 -14.62 -7.19
CA VAL A 60 6.24 -13.70 -7.81
C VAL A 60 5.97 -12.56 -6.81
N PRO A 61 6.22 -11.29 -7.18
CA PRO A 61 5.97 -10.15 -6.29
C PRO A 61 4.47 -9.87 -6.16
N HIS A 62 4.10 -8.83 -5.44
CA HIS A 62 2.74 -8.36 -5.38
C HIS A 62 2.14 -8.03 -6.75
N ALA A 63 0.81 -8.12 -6.85
CA ALA A 63 0.08 -7.83 -8.08
C ALA A 63 0.26 -6.35 -8.46
N PRO A 64 0.40 -6.02 -9.75
CA PRO A 64 0.13 -6.87 -10.94
C PRO A 64 1.34 -7.69 -11.41
N GLY A 65 2.43 -7.63 -10.67
CA GLY A 65 3.69 -8.31 -10.92
C GLY A 65 4.59 -7.65 -11.98
N TYR A 66 5.87 -8.00 -11.94
CA TYR A 66 6.94 -7.30 -12.69
C TYR A 66 7.94 -8.29 -13.33
N PRO A 67 7.52 -9.11 -14.31
CA PRO A 67 8.32 -10.26 -14.74
C PRO A 67 9.67 -9.85 -15.36
N LEU A 68 9.70 -8.82 -16.20
CA LEU A 68 10.96 -8.34 -16.77
C LEU A 68 11.87 -7.75 -15.68
N TYR A 69 11.30 -7.04 -14.70
CA TYR A 69 12.09 -6.49 -13.60
C TYR A 69 12.75 -7.60 -12.80
N VAL A 70 11.99 -8.62 -12.39
CA VAL A 70 12.53 -9.73 -11.59
C VAL A 70 13.65 -10.46 -12.34
N ILE A 71 13.45 -10.77 -13.63
CA ILE A 71 14.46 -11.45 -14.46
C ILE A 71 15.75 -10.61 -14.57
N VAL A 72 15.63 -9.32 -14.90
CA VAL A 72 16.79 -8.44 -15.10
C VAL A 72 17.48 -8.14 -13.77
N ALA A 73 16.72 -7.76 -12.74
CA ALA A 73 17.25 -7.46 -11.42
C ALA A 73 17.95 -8.69 -10.81
N ARG A 74 17.42 -9.90 -11.01
CA ARG A 74 18.06 -11.15 -10.56
C ARG A 74 19.40 -11.36 -11.23
N ALA A 75 19.47 -11.17 -12.55
CA ALA A 75 20.72 -11.32 -13.29
C ALA A 75 21.78 -10.29 -12.85
N LEU A 76 21.37 -9.05 -12.58
CA LEU A 76 22.26 -8.00 -12.08
C LEU A 76 22.69 -8.25 -10.63
N ALA A 77 21.75 -8.60 -9.75
CA ALA A 77 22.00 -8.86 -8.33
C ALA A 77 22.90 -10.08 -8.12
N ALA A 78 22.82 -11.10 -8.99
CA ALA A 78 23.68 -12.28 -8.94
C ALA A 78 25.18 -11.96 -9.12
N CYS A 79 25.51 -10.81 -9.72
CA CYS A 79 26.89 -10.34 -9.86
C CYS A 79 27.41 -9.63 -8.59
N PHE A 80 26.55 -9.37 -7.61
CA PHE A 80 26.91 -8.67 -6.38
C PHE A 80 27.22 -9.68 -5.27
N PRO A 81 28.45 -9.71 -4.73
CA PRO A 81 28.80 -10.61 -3.64
C PRO A 81 28.25 -10.10 -2.30
N GLY A 82 27.87 -11.03 -1.41
CA GLY A 82 27.50 -10.71 -0.03
C GLY A 82 25.99 -10.67 0.22
N GLU A 83 25.50 -9.59 0.83
CA GLU A 83 24.10 -9.44 1.23
C GLU A 83 23.15 -9.42 0.01
N PRO A 84 22.19 -10.35 -0.10
CA PRO A 84 21.29 -10.42 -1.26
C PRO A 84 20.52 -9.13 -1.54
N ALA A 85 19.95 -8.49 -0.50
CA ALA A 85 19.25 -7.21 -0.65
C ALA A 85 20.14 -6.10 -1.21
N ALA A 86 21.42 -6.04 -0.80
CA ALA A 86 22.36 -5.07 -1.34
C ALA A 86 22.55 -5.26 -2.85
N GLY A 87 22.59 -6.51 -3.34
CA GLY A 87 22.66 -6.81 -4.76
C GLY A 87 21.45 -6.33 -5.54
N VAL A 88 20.23 -6.48 -4.99
CA VAL A 88 19.01 -5.98 -5.63
C VAL A 88 18.94 -4.46 -5.62
N ASN A 89 19.29 -3.81 -4.50
CA ASN A 89 19.37 -2.35 -4.42
C ASN A 89 20.42 -1.79 -5.40
N PHE A 90 21.56 -2.47 -5.55
CA PHE A 90 22.58 -2.11 -6.52
C PHE A 90 22.11 -2.31 -7.97
N ALA A 91 21.25 -3.31 -8.24
CA ALA A 91 20.60 -3.46 -9.53
C ALA A 91 19.72 -2.23 -9.86
N SER A 92 18.99 -1.67 -8.90
CA SER A 92 18.28 -0.39 -9.06
C SER A 92 19.25 0.75 -9.38
N ALA A 93 20.40 0.84 -8.70
CA ALA A 93 21.42 1.86 -8.99
C ALA A 93 21.96 1.77 -10.42
N LEU A 94 22.22 0.56 -10.92
CA LEU A 94 22.65 0.33 -12.31
C LEU A 94 21.58 0.74 -13.32
N LEU A 95 20.32 0.37 -13.07
CA LEU A 95 19.19 0.69 -13.94
C LEU A 95 18.90 2.21 -13.92
N GLY A 96 19.01 2.86 -12.77
CA GLY A 96 18.93 4.31 -12.63
C GLY A 96 20.03 5.03 -13.42
N ALA A 97 21.28 4.60 -13.30
CA ALA A 97 22.39 5.17 -14.08
C ALA A 97 22.21 4.96 -15.60
N ALA A 98 21.66 3.81 -16.01
CA ALA A 98 21.30 3.58 -17.41
C ALA A 98 20.20 4.54 -17.89
N GLY A 99 19.19 4.82 -17.06
CA GLY A 99 18.17 5.82 -17.35
C GLY A 99 18.74 7.23 -17.49
N VAL A 100 19.71 7.63 -16.66
CA VAL A 100 20.45 8.90 -16.79
C VAL A 100 21.19 8.99 -18.14
N ALA A 101 21.84 7.89 -18.57
CA ALA A 101 22.49 7.81 -19.88
C ALA A 101 21.49 7.96 -21.05
N LEU A 102 20.29 7.37 -20.91
CA LEU A 102 19.21 7.47 -21.88
C LEU A 102 18.60 8.87 -21.93
N ALA A 103 18.45 9.55 -20.79
CA ALA A 103 18.04 10.94 -20.72
C ALA A 103 19.05 11.85 -21.44
N PHE A 104 20.35 11.66 -21.20
CA PHE A 104 21.41 12.34 -21.95
C PHE A 104 21.26 12.09 -23.45
N ALA A 105 21.17 10.83 -23.89
CA ALA A 105 21.06 10.46 -25.29
C ALA A 105 19.84 11.10 -25.97
N LEU A 106 18.69 11.09 -25.30
CA LEU A 106 17.44 11.68 -25.75
C LEU A 106 17.56 13.20 -25.93
N VAL A 107 18.01 13.92 -24.90
CA VAL A 107 18.18 15.38 -24.97
C VAL A 107 19.24 15.75 -26.00
N ARG A 108 20.35 15.01 -26.06
CA ARG A 108 21.41 15.20 -27.06
C ARG A 108 20.85 15.10 -28.47
N ARG A 109 19.96 14.13 -28.71
CA ARG A 109 19.30 13.88 -30.00
C ARG A 109 18.27 14.97 -30.33
N LEU A 110 17.51 15.43 -29.34
CA LEU A 110 16.48 16.46 -29.51
C LEU A 110 17.10 17.83 -29.82
N THR A 111 18.19 18.19 -29.15
CA THR A 111 18.67 19.58 -29.08
C THR A 111 19.91 19.88 -29.89
N GLY A 112 20.75 18.88 -30.15
CA GLY A 112 22.07 19.14 -30.74
C GLY A 112 23.15 19.53 -29.72
N ASN A 113 22.82 19.70 -28.43
CA ASN A 113 23.72 20.29 -27.42
C ASN A 113 24.10 19.27 -26.32
N ARG A 114 25.41 19.01 -26.15
CA ARG A 114 25.94 18.06 -25.15
C ARG A 114 25.84 18.59 -23.73
N LEU A 115 26.12 19.88 -23.52
CA LEU A 115 26.09 20.49 -22.19
C LEU A 115 24.66 20.55 -21.65
N ALA A 116 23.71 20.92 -22.49
CA ALA A 116 22.29 20.89 -22.14
C ALA A 116 21.78 19.47 -21.84
N ALA A 117 22.31 18.47 -22.54
CA ALA A 117 22.03 17.07 -22.25
C ALA A 117 22.61 16.60 -20.91
N LEU A 118 23.81 17.06 -20.52
CA LEU A 118 24.36 16.82 -19.18
C LEU A 118 23.54 17.51 -18.09
N VAL A 119 23.10 18.76 -18.32
CA VAL A 119 22.22 19.46 -17.36
C VAL A 119 20.97 18.64 -17.08
N ALA A 120 20.26 18.17 -18.12
CA ALA A 120 19.08 17.32 -17.91
C ALA A 120 19.41 15.99 -17.23
N ALA A 121 20.45 15.29 -17.69
CA ALA A 121 20.82 13.98 -17.18
C ALA A 121 21.22 14.04 -15.70
N TRP A 122 22.06 15.00 -15.31
CA TRP A 122 22.47 15.16 -13.92
C TRP A 122 21.38 15.79 -13.05
N SER A 123 20.50 16.64 -13.58
CA SER A 123 19.31 17.10 -12.83
C SER A 123 18.34 15.96 -12.55
N LEU A 124 18.16 15.03 -13.50
CA LEU A 124 17.43 13.78 -13.23
C LEU A 124 18.18 12.94 -12.21
N ALA A 125 19.50 12.80 -12.37
CA ALA A 125 20.30 11.95 -11.49
C ALA A 125 20.22 12.37 -10.02
N ALA A 126 20.20 13.69 -9.78
CA ALA A 126 20.14 14.32 -8.47
C ALA A 126 18.71 14.66 -8.00
N SER A 127 17.68 14.36 -8.81
CA SER A 127 16.29 14.59 -8.40
C SER A 127 15.97 13.67 -7.21
N PHE A 128 15.24 14.20 -6.23
CA PHE A 128 14.96 13.48 -4.98
C PHE A 128 14.36 12.09 -5.24
N THR A 129 13.28 12.03 -6.00
CA THR A 129 12.51 10.81 -6.25
C THR A 129 13.32 9.80 -7.06
N TYR A 130 13.97 10.25 -8.15
CA TYR A 130 14.74 9.35 -9.01
C TYR A 130 15.97 8.79 -8.31
N TRP A 131 16.67 9.63 -7.52
CA TRP A 131 17.81 9.19 -6.71
C TRP A 131 17.37 8.24 -5.60
N TYR A 132 16.29 8.56 -4.87
CA TYR A 132 15.76 7.68 -3.84
C TYR A 132 15.42 6.29 -4.40
N MET A 133 14.67 6.23 -5.51
CA MET A 133 14.31 4.95 -6.15
C MET A 133 15.52 4.22 -6.73
N SER A 134 16.64 4.91 -6.97
CA SER A 134 17.90 4.27 -7.38
C SER A 134 18.68 3.66 -6.21
N CYS A 135 18.32 4.01 -4.97
CA CYS A 135 19.02 3.57 -3.75
C CYS A 135 18.39 2.33 -3.09
N ILE A 136 17.21 1.91 -3.53
CA ILE A 136 16.44 0.81 -2.94
C ILE A 136 15.90 -0.10 -4.05
N ALA A 137 15.57 -1.36 -3.71
CA ALA A 137 14.97 -2.32 -4.62
C ALA A 137 13.57 -1.82 -4.97
N GLU A 138 13.42 -1.27 -6.18
CA GLU A 138 12.18 -0.66 -6.66
C GLU A 138 12.09 -0.74 -8.19
N VAL A 139 10.86 -0.75 -8.70
CA VAL A 139 10.57 -0.96 -10.13
C VAL A 139 10.59 0.33 -10.96
N TYR A 140 10.41 1.48 -10.31
CA TYR A 140 10.11 2.74 -11.01
C TYR A 140 11.28 3.33 -11.81
N VAL A 141 12.53 3.17 -11.37
CA VAL A 141 13.70 3.64 -12.13
C VAL A 141 13.94 2.82 -13.40
N ALA A 142 13.66 1.52 -13.33
CA ALA A 142 13.67 0.65 -14.50
C ALA A 142 12.59 1.09 -15.50
N GLN A 143 11.38 1.43 -15.01
CA GLN A 143 10.27 1.89 -15.84
C GLN A 143 10.66 3.19 -16.54
N ALA A 144 11.16 4.16 -15.77
CA ALA A 144 11.65 5.42 -16.27
C ALA A 144 12.72 5.25 -17.37
N ALA A 145 13.69 4.36 -17.16
CA ALA A 145 14.73 4.07 -18.15
C ALA A 145 14.12 3.50 -19.45
N MET A 146 13.18 2.56 -19.36
CA MET A 146 12.53 1.99 -20.55
C MET A 146 11.65 3.01 -21.29
N GLU A 147 10.99 3.92 -20.57
CA GLU A 147 10.21 5.01 -21.17
C GLU A 147 11.11 6.03 -21.88
N LEU A 148 12.28 6.36 -21.30
CA LEU A 148 13.29 7.19 -21.96
C LEU A 148 13.88 6.51 -23.20
N ALA A 149 14.12 5.19 -23.16
CA ALA A 149 14.54 4.40 -24.31
C ALA A 149 13.48 4.41 -25.43
N THR A 150 12.20 4.29 -25.05
CA THR A 150 11.06 4.38 -25.98
C THR A 150 10.98 5.76 -26.64
N ALA A 151 11.10 6.84 -25.86
CA ALA A 151 11.16 8.20 -26.37
C ALA A 151 12.35 8.41 -27.30
N LEU A 152 13.52 7.88 -26.95
CA LEU A 152 14.71 7.93 -27.80
C LEU A 152 14.49 7.17 -29.11
N ALA A 153 13.87 5.99 -29.09
CA ALA A 153 13.55 5.23 -30.29
C ALA A 153 12.55 5.96 -31.21
N LEU A 154 11.57 6.65 -30.62
CA LEU A 154 10.64 7.53 -31.34
C LEU A 154 11.39 8.67 -32.03
N VAL A 155 12.20 9.43 -31.28
CA VAL A 155 12.97 10.57 -31.81
C VAL A 155 14.02 10.14 -32.82
N ALA A 156 14.64 8.98 -32.63
CA ALA A 156 15.56 8.35 -33.57
C ALA A 156 14.86 7.73 -34.79
N ARG A 157 13.52 7.71 -34.80
CA ARG A 157 12.67 7.15 -35.85
C ARG A 157 12.96 5.69 -36.16
N ARG A 158 13.10 4.88 -35.11
CA ARG A 158 13.38 3.43 -35.17
C ARG A 158 12.12 2.64 -34.78
N PRO A 159 11.14 2.43 -35.69
CA PRO A 159 9.84 1.88 -35.31
C PRO A 159 9.85 0.46 -34.74
N ARG A 160 10.79 -0.39 -35.19
CA ARG A 160 10.99 -1.72 -34.61
C ARG A 160 11.48 -1.66 -33.16
N VAL A 161 12.46 -0.79 -32.89
CA VAL A 161 12.99 -0.59 -31.53
C VAL A 161 11.93 0.04 -30.64
N PHE A 162 11.20 1.03 -31.16
CA PHE A 162 10.08 1.64 -30.45
C PHE A 162 9.01 0.60 -30.05
N ALA A 163 8.60 -0.27 -30.98
CA ALA A 163 7.63 -1.32 -30.68
C ALA A 163 8.14 -2.32 -29.64
N LEU A 164 9.41 -2.74 -29.76
CA LEU A 164 10.05 -3.61 -28.78
C LEU A 164 10.13 -2.95 -27.40
N CYS A 165 10.57 -1.69 -27.31
CA CYS A 165 10.65 -0.95 -26.04
C CYS A 165 9.27 -0.76 -25.41
N MET A 166 8.22 -0.46 -26.21
CA MET A 166 6.85 -0.42 -25.70
C MET A 166 6.41 -1.76 -25.11
N GLY A 167 6.69 -2.88 -25.80
CA GLY A 167 6.41 -4.22 -25.26
C GLY A 167 7.17 -4.50 -23.97
N LEU A 168 8.45 -4.12 -23.90
CA LEU A 168 9.27 -4.24 -22.69
C LEU A 168 8.74 -3.35 -21.55
N CYS A 169 8.24 -2.15 -21.82
CA CYS A 169 7.57 -1.32 -20.80
C CYS A 169 6.42 -2.09 -20.15
N PHE A 170 5.55 -2.72 -20.94
CA PHE A 170 4.43 -3.52 -20.42
C PHE A 170 4.88 -4.74 -19.64
N ALA A 171 5.97 -5.41 -20.05
CA ALA A 171 6.54 -6.53 -19.30
C ALA A 171 7.28 -6.09 -18.02
N LEU A 172 7.66 -4.82 -17.93
CA LEU A 172 8.37 -4.27 -16.78
C LEU A 172 7.41 -3.76 -15.71
N HIS A 173 6.44 -2.94 -16.10
CA HIS A 173 5.50 -2.33 -15.17
C HIS A 173 4.16 -2.04 -15.87
N PRO A 174 3.02 -2.57 -15.38
CA PRO A 174 1.72 -2.37 -16.04
C PRO A 174 1.24 -0.92 -16.14
N ALA A 175 1.67 -0.03 -15.23
CA ALA A 175 1.33 1.40 -15.33
C ALA A 175 1.90 2.08 -16.60
N SER A 176 2.84 1.44 -17.31
CA SER A 176 3.27 1.92 -18.63
C SER A 176 2.15 1.93 -19.69
N VAL A 177 0.99 1.33 -19.40
CA VAL A 177 -0.22 1.56 -20.21
C VAL A 177 -0.58 3.05 -20.33
N LEU A 178 -0.29 3.84 -19.30
CA LEU A 178 -0.58 5.28 -19.25
C LEU A 178 0.21 6.08 -20.30
N VAL A 179 1.40 5.60 -20.69
CA VAL A 179 2.21 6.24 -21.71
C VAL A 179 1.98 5.69 -23.11
N ALA A 180 1.29 4.56 -23.25
CA ALA A 180 1.05 3.93 -24.55
C ALA A 180 0.26 4.82 -25.53
N GLY A 181 -0.79 5.49 -25.04
CA GLY A 181 -1.57 6.46 -25.81
C GLY A 181 -0.72 7.66 -26.29
N PRO A 182 -0.07 8.40 -25.37
CA PRO A 182 0.85 9.49 -25.71
C PRO A 182 1.97 9.09 -26.70
N PHE A 183 2.64 7.96 -26.48
CA PHE A 183 3.69 7.47 -27.38
C PHE A 183 3.14 7.05 -28.76
N GLY A 184 1.98 6.40 -28.79
CA GLY A 184 1.28 6.04 -30.03
C GLY A 184 0.86 7.28 -30.84
N LEU A 185 0.34 8.31 -30.17
CA LEU A 185 0.02 9.58 -30.79
C LEU A 185 1.29 10.29 -31.30
N GLY A 186 2.39 10.27 -30.53
CA GLY A 186 3.69 10.77 -30.97
C GLY A 186 4.17 10.08 -32.25
N LEU A 187 4.07 8.75 -32.33
CA LEU A 187 4.38 7.98 -33.54
C LEU A 187 3.50 8.41 -34.72
N PHE A 188 2.20 8.59 -34.48
CA PHE A 188 1.26 9.00 -35.52
C PHE A 188 1.54 10.42 -36.05
N LEU A 189 1.95 11.33 -35.17
CA LEU A 189 2.29 12.72 -35.52
C LEU A 189 3.62 12.84 -36.26
N ASP A 190 4.60 11.94 -36.03
CA ASP A 190 5.81 11.90 -36.85
C ASP A 190 5.52 11.19 -38.20
N ARG A 191 5.35 11.99 -39.25
CA ARG A 191 4.99 11.51 -40.60
C ARG A 191 5.94 10.42 -41.12
N ARG A 192 7.24 10.53 -40.85
CA ARG A 192 8.24 9.56 -41.33
C ARG A 192 8.12 8.27 -40.54
N MET A 193 8.03 8.37 -39.22
CA MET A 193 7.80 7.22 -38.34
C MET A 193 6.51 6.49 -38.73
N ARG A 194 5.39 7.21 -38.89
CA ARG A 194 4.09 6.65 -39.29
C ARG A 194 4.14 5.88 -40.60
N ARG A 195 4.76 6.43 -41.65
CA ARG A 195 4.90 5.73 -42.95
C ARG A 195 5.69 4.44 -42.82
N VAL A 196 6.83 4.49 -42.12
CA VAL A 196 7.71 3.32 -41.93
C VAL A 196 7.03 2.28 -41.05
N ALA A 197 6.26 2.72 -40.05
CA ALA A 197 5.49 1.86 -39.16
C ALA A 197 4.34 1.16 -39.89
N ALA A 198 3.57 1.89 -40.70
CA ALA A 198 2.50 1.33 -41.53
C ALA A 198 3.03 0.25 -42.48
N ALA A 199 4.20 0.47 -43.11
CA ALA A 199 4.83 -0.53 -43.96
C ALA A 199 5.35 -1.78 -43.21
N ARG A 200 5.46 -1.72 -41.87
CA ARG A 200 6.07 -2.76 -41.03
C ARG A 200 5.18 -3.18 -39.86
N TRP A 201 3.87 -2.93 -39.94
CA TRP A 201 2.96 -3.08 -38.79
C TRP A 201 2.97 -4.50 -38.22
N ARG A 202 3.06 -5.55 -39.06
CA ARG A 202 3.15 -6.95 -38.59
C ARG A 202 4.41 -7.20 -37.77
N ALA A 203 5.57 -6.74 -38.26
CA ALA A 203 6.83 -6.88 -37.55
C ALA A 203 6.83 -6.07 -36.24
N MET A 204 6.19 -4.91 -36.23
CA MET A 204 6.03 -4.11 -35.01
C MET A 204 5.10 -4.79 -34.01
N GLY A 205 3.96 -5.34 -34.47
CA GLY A 205 3.05 -6.12 -33.62
C GLY A 205 3.76 -7.31 -32.99
N ALA A 206 4.52 -8.07 -33.78
CA ALA A 206 5.32 -9.18 -33.27
C ALA A 206 6.37 -8.73 -32.23
N LEU A 207 7.10 -7.63 -32.50
CA LEU A 207 8.10 -7.10 -31.56
C LEU A 207 7.47 -6.50 -30.29
N PHE A 208 6.27 -5.95 -30.40
CA PHE A 208 5.51 -5.45 -29.24
C PHE A 208 5.01 -6.61 -28.37
N CYS A 209 4.48 -7.67 -28.98
CA CYS A 209 3.97 -8.83 -28.24
C CYS A 209 5.09 -9.74 -27.72
N ALA A 210 6.27 -9.76 -28.34
CA ALA A 210 7.35 -10.67 -27.95
C ALA A 210 7.74 -10.53 -26.46
N PRO A 211 7.96 -9.34 -25.89
CA PRO A 211 8.20 -9.19 -24.45
C PRO A 211 7.01 -9.55 -23.56
N VAL A 212 5.77 -9.47 -24.05
CA VAL A 212 4.58 -9.82 -23.26
C VAL A 212 4.58 -11.31 -22.92
N VAL A 213 5.27 -12.16 -23.69
CA VAL A 213 5.48 -13.58 -23.36
C VAL A 213 6.18 -13.78 -22.01
N LEU A 214 6.90 -12.76 -21.51
CA LEU A 214 7.57 -12.82 -20.22
C LEU A 214 6.59 -12.96 -19.04
N TYR A 215 5.30 -12.65 -19.22
CA TYR A 215 4.27 -12.94 -18.22
C TYR A 215 4.07 -14.45 -17.97
N LEU A 216 4.54 -15.32 -18.88
CA LEU A 216 4.64 -16.77 -18.63
C LEU A 216 5.66 -17.10 -17.52
N TYR A 217 6.46 -16.13 -17.07
CA TYR A 217 7.31 -16.27 -15.88
C TYR A 217 6.49 -16.62 -14.64
N PHE A 218 5.32 -16.01 -14.43
CA PHE A 218 4.53 -16.21 -13.21
C PHE A 218 4.09 -17.67 -12.98
N PRO A 219 3.45 -18.37 -13.94
CA PRO A 219 3.10 -19.77 -13.73
C PRO A 219 4.33 -20.66 -13.51
N ILE A 220 5.46 -20.35 -14.15
CA ILE A 220 6.71 -21.09 -13.93
C ILE A 220 7.21 -20.84 -12.50
N ALA A 221 7.33 -19.58 -12.08
CA ALA A 221 7.83 -19.15 -10.79
C ALA A 221 7.02 -19.74 -9.62
N CYS A 222 5.70 -19.84 -9.73
CA CYS A 222 4.84 -20.50 -8.73
C CYS A 222 5.23 -21.96 -8.46
N HIS A 223 5.78 -22.67 -9.46
CA HIS A 223 6.12 -24.09 -9.34
C HIS A 223 7.60 -24.34 -9.03
N VAL A 224 8.50 -23.44 -9.44
CA VAL A 224 9.95 -23.66 -9.35
C VAL A 224 10.63 -22.81 -8.27
N SER A 225 10.00 -21.71 -7.82
CA SER A 225 10.61 -20.86 -6.79
C SER A 225 10.59 -21.56 -5.44
N SER A 226 11.70 -21.46 -4.70
CA SER A 226 11.76 -21.86 -3.28
C SER A 226 10.91 -20.95 -2.39
N HIS A 227 10.54 -19.77 -2.89
CA HIS A 227 9.69 -18.81 -2.21
C HIS A 227 8.74 -18.17 -3.24
N PRO A 228 7.50 -18.66 -3.41
CA PRO A 228 6.59 -18.17 -4.46
C PRO A 228 6.13 -16.73 -4.22
N GLY A 229 6.29 -16.19 -3.00
CA GLY A 229 5.88 -14.84 -2.60
C GLY A 229 4.61 -14.83 -1.75
N PHE A 230 4.46 -13.80 -0.92
CA PHE A 230 3.31 -13.63 -0.02
C PHE A 230 1.98 -13.66 -0.76
N TRP A 231 1.85 -12.88 -1.83
CA TRP A 231 0.59 -12.75 -2.56
C TRP A 231 0.09 -14.09 -3.13
N VAL A 232 1.00 -14.91 -3.66
CA VAL A 232 0.65 -16.24 -4.18
C VAL A 232 0.31 -17.19 -3.03
N LYS A 233 1.12 -17.21 -1.96
CA LYS A 233 0.93 -18.08 -0.79
C LYS A 233 -0.39 -17.80 -0.07
N GLU A 234 -0.75 -16.52 0.10
CA GLU A 234 -1.87 -16.10 0.94
C GLU A 234 -3.21 -16.08 0.21
N LEU A 235 -3.23 -15.71 -1.07
CA LEU A 235 -4.47 -15.75 -1.85
C LEU A 235 -4.83 -17.18 -2.30
N GLY A 236 -3.91 -18.14 -2.15
CA GLY A 236 -4.11 -19.51 -2.62
C GLY A 236 -4.37 -19.58 -4.14
N ILE A 237 -3.90 -18.58 -4.88
CA ILE A 237 -4.10 -18.46 -6.32
C ILE A 237 -3.08 -19.31 -7.07
N ASP A 238 -3.56 -20.00 -8.10
CA ASP A 238 -2.72 -20.81 -8.97
C ASP A 238 -2.53 -20.06 -10.29
N LEU A 239 -1.42 -19.34 -10.42
CA LEU A 239 -1.14 -18.53 -11.62
C LEU A 239 -0.92 -19.36 -12.89
N ALA A 240 -0.89 -20.70 -12.82
CA ALA A 240 -1.02 -21.55 -14.01
C ALA A 240 -2.44 -21.59 -14.57
N ARG A 241 -3.45 -21.19 -13.79
CA ARG A 241 -4.82 -21.01 -14.25
C ARG A 241 -4.96 -19.65 -14.92
N PRO A 242 -5.45 -19.59 -16.17
CA PRO A 242 -5.63 -18.32 -16.87
C PRO A 242 -6.56 -17.33 -16.17
N ALA A 243 -7.55 -17.83 -15.40
CA ALA A 243 -8.47 -16.99 -14.63
C ALA A 243 -7.73 -16.26 -13.50
N ASP A 244 -7.00 -16.98 -12.67
CA ASP A 244 -6.22 -16.46 -11.55
C ASP A 244 -5.10 -15.52 -12.04
N LEU A 245 -4.42 -15.87 -13.14
CA LEU A 245 -3.43 -15.01 -13.79
C LEU A 245 -4.04 -13.70 -14.28
N LEU A 246 -5.21 -13.75 -14.93
CA LEU A 246 -5.91 -12.55 -15.36
C LEU A 246 -6.37 -11.71 -14.17
N GLU A 247 -6.86 -12.34 -13.11
CA GLU A 247 -7.30 -11.66 -11.89
C GLU A 247 -6.15 -10.92 -11.20
N TYR A 248 -5.00 -11.58 -11.10
CA TYR A 248 -3.74 -11.04 -10.59
C TYR A 248 -3.26 -9.85 -11.45
N MET A 249 -3.18 -10.01 -12.78
CA MET A 249 -2.70 -8.95 -13.68
C MET A 249 -3.63 -7.74 -13.78
N THR A 250 -4.94 -7.95 -13.63
CA THR A 250 -5.95 -6.87 -13.74
C THR A 250 -6.20 -6.13 -12.44
N LEU A 251 -5.52 -6.52 -11.35
CA LEU A 251 -5.73 -5.95 -10.01
C LEU A 251 -7.18 -6.07 -9.56
N ARG A 252 -7.92 -7.10 -9.99
CA ARG A 252 -9.36 -7.23 -9.67
C ARG A 252 -9.59 -7.37 -8.16
N HIS A 253 -8.61 -7.88 -7.42
CA HIS A 253 -8.62 -7.95 -5.97
C HIS A 253 -8.39 -6.59 -5.28
N TYR A 254 -7.90 -5.58 -5.98
CA TYR A 254 -7.61 -4.27 -5.36
C TYR A 254 -8.92 -3.48 -5.17
N PRO A 255 -9.15 -2.94 -3.96
CA PRO A 255 -10.33 -2.12 -3.70
C PRO A 255 -10.37 -0.90 -4.63
N LYS A 256 -11.55 -0.62 -5.19
CA LYS A 256 -11.77 0.59 -5.98
C LYS A 256 -11.62 1.86 -5.14
N GLU A 257 -11.75 1.71 -3.83
CA GLU A 257 -11.60 2.72 -2.79
C GLU A 257 -10.15 3.23 -2.62
N LEU A 258 -9.18 2.59 -3.29
CA LEU A 258 -7.83 3.14 -3.47
C LEU A 258 -7.80 4.38 -4.35
N TYR A 259 -8.89 4.67 -5.06
CA TYR A 259 -9.03 5.89 -5.84
C TYR A 259 -10.05 6.82 -5.21
N ARG A 260 -9.67 8.10 -5.13
CA ARG A 260 -10.45 9.16 -4.51
C ARG A 260 -10.50 10.36 -5.44
N PHE A 261 -11.71 10.87 -5.72
CA PHE A 261 -11.95 11.87 -6.77
C PHE A 261 -12.66 13.13 -6.26
N GLU A 262 -12.88 13.25 -4.95
CA GLU A 262 -13.52 14.42 -4.36
C GLU A 262 -12.74 15.71 -4.69
N PRO A 263 -13.41 16.80 -5.10
CA PRO A 263 -12.73 18.01 -5.57
C PRO A 263 -11.71 18.59 -4.57
N ALA A 264 -12.06 18.64 -3.28
CA ALA A 264 -11.15 19.13 -2.24
C ALA A 264 -9.89 18.26 -2.11
N PHE A 265 -10.04 16.94 -2.21
CA PHE A 265 -8.93 16.00 -2.24
C PHE A 265 -8.08 16.20 -3.50
N MET A 266 -8.70 16.29 -4.68
CA MET A 266 -7.95 16.52 -5.92
C MET A 266 -7.15 17.84 -5.90
N VAL A 267 -7.69 18.91 -5.30
CA VAL A 267 -6.96 20.17 -5.14
C VAL A 267 -5.75 20.01 -4.20
N SER A 268 -5.90 19.29 -3.07
CA SER A 268 -4.75 19.03 -2.18
C SER A 268 -3.69 18.17 -2.88
N GLU A 269 -4.09 17.19 -3.68
CA GLU A 269 -3.19 16.33 -4.44
C GLU A 269 -2.44 17.08 -5.54
N ILE A 270 -3.07 18.06 -6.21
CA ILE A 270 -2.37 18.95 -7.14
C ILE A 270 -1.32 19.79 -6.39
N GLY A 271 -1.65 20.27 -5.18
CA GLY A 271 -0.70 20.96 -4.32
C GLY A 271 0.49 20.06 -3.93
N TYR A 272 0.21 18.81 -3.56
CA TYR A 272 1.23 17.80 -3.25
C TYR A 272 2.12 17.46 -4.46
N LEU A 273 1.55 17.31 -5.65
CA LEU A 273 2.33 17.16 -6.89
C LEU A 273 3.24 18.36 -7.14
N GLY A 274 2.74 19.58 -6.92
CA GLY A 274 3.54 20.80 -6.99
C GLY A 274 4.73 20.79 -6.02
N GLN A 275 4.51 20.33 -4.78
CA GLN A 275 5.57 20.12 -3.80
C GLN A 275 6.58 19.08 -4.26
N CYS A 276 6.12 17.95 -4.81
CA CYS A 276 7.00 16.91 -5.37
C CYS A 276 7.87 17.45 -6.51
N LEU A 277 7.31 18.24 -7.44
CA LEU A 277 8.07 18.84 -8.54
C LEU A 277 9.13 19.84 -8.05
N VAL A 278 8.78 20.67 -7.06
CA VAL A 278 9.72 21.60 -6.44
C VAL A 278 10.77 20.87 -5.62
N GLN A 279 10.41 19.78 -4.95
CA GLN A 279 11.35 18.93 -4.24
C GLN A 279 12.30 18.26 -5.22
N ASP A 280 11.81 17.70 -6.34
CA ASP A 280 12.67 17.01 -7.30
C ASP A 280 13.64 17.95 -8.04
N PHE A 281 13.19 19.15 -8.40
CA PHE A 281 13.94 20.00 -9.33
C PHE A 281 14.20 21.42 -8.84
N THR A 282 13.77 21.82 -7.65
CA THR A 282 13.60 23.23 -7.21
C THR A 282 12.59 23.99 -8.08
N ALA A 283 12.10 25.14 -7.60
CA ALA A 283 11.19 25.97 -8.40
C ALA A 283 11.82 26.42 -9.74
N PRO A 284 13.08 26.89 -9.80
CA PRO A 284 13.75 27.19 -11.07
C PRO A 284 13.84 26.00 -12.03
N GLY A 285 14.19 24.80 -11.54
CA GLY A 285 14.28 23.61 -12.39
C GLY A 285 12.92 23.17 -12.92
N ALA A 286 11.87 23.21 -12.11
CA ALA A 286 10.50 22.91 -12.53
C ALA A 286 9.99 23.91 -13.61
N ILE A 287 10.34 25.19 -13.48
CA ILE A 287 10.04 26.21 -14.50
C ILE A 287 10.78 25.91 -15.80
N LEU A 288 12.08 25.57 -15.72
CA LEU A 288 12.87 25.20 -16.90
C LEU A 288 12.32 23.95 -17.59
N ALA A 289 11.95 22.93 -16.83
CA ALA A 289 11.31 21.72 -17.35
C ALA A 289 10.03 22.03 -18.12
N THR A 290 9.13 22.80 -17.51
CA THR A 290 7.87 23.22 -18.11
C THR A 290 8.11 24.04 -19.39
N ALA A 291 8.96 25.07 -19.32
CA ALA A 291 9.31 25.91 -20.46
C ALA A 291 9.90 25.08 -21.61
N GLY A 292 10.78 24.12 -21.30
CA GLY A 292 11.40 23.25 -22.29
C GLY A 292 10.41 22.32 -22.99
N LEU A 293 9.44 21.75 -22.26
CA LEU A 293 8.38 20.94 -22.86
C LEU A 293 7.47 21.79 -23.78
N LEU A 294 7.14 23.01 -23.37
CA LEU A 294 6.38 23.96 -24.21
C LEU A 294 7.17 24.37 -25.47
N LEU A 295 8.48 24.58 -25.35
CA LEU A 295 9.36 24.85 -26.49
C LEU A 295 9.46 23.64 -27.42
N LEU A 296 9.50 22.43 -26.86
CA LEU A 296 9.51 21.18 -27.63
C LEU A 296 8.25 21.04 -28.49
N LEU A 297 7.08 21.48 -27.98
CA LEU A 297 5.81 21.47 -28.72
C LEU A 297 5.90 22.30 -30.01
N LYS A 298 6.63 23.42 -30.00
CA LYS A 298 6.81 24.26 -31.19
C LYS A 298 7.72 23.63 -32.24
N ARG A 299 8.69 22.79 -31.84
CA ARG A 299 9.76 22.31 -32.73
C ARG A 299 9.63 20.85 -33.15
N ARG A 300 9.19 19.99 -32.23
CA ARG A 300 9.10 18.54 -32.40
C ARG A 300 7.80 18.04 -31.76
N ARG A 301 6.66 18.43 -32.34
CA ARG A 301 5.30 18.09 -31.85
C ARG A 301 5.15 16.62 -31.45
N ALA A 302 5.62 15.69 -32.29
CA ALA A 302 5.57 14.26 -32.01
C ALA A 302 6.28 13.87 -30.69
N ALA A 303 7.49 14.39 -30.47
CA ALA A 303 8.25 14.14 -29.24
C ALA A 303 7.63 14.86 -28.04
N ALA A 304 7.16 16.10 -28.22
CA ALA A 304 6.51 16.87 -27.17
C ALA A 304 5.24 16.21 -26.65
N VAL A 305 4.42 15.67 -27.55
CA VAL A 305 3.21 14.93 -27.18
C VAL A 305 3.59 13.63 -26.47
N ALA A 306 4.49 12.83 -27.02
CA ALA A 306 4.90 11.59 -26.38
C ALA A 306 5.46 11.79 -24.96
N ILE A 307 6.38 12.75 -24.80
CA ILE A 307 7.08 12.99 -23.53
C ILE A 307 6.21 13.80 -22.57
N GLY A 308 5.66 14.93 -23.02
CA GLY A 308 4.90 15.85 -22.19
C GLY A 308 3.53 15.28 -21.78
N LEU A 309 2.75 14.76 -22.74
CA LEU A 309 1.47 14.12 -22.40
C LEU A 309 1.69 12.79 -21.68
N GLY A 310 2.79 12.08 -21.95
CA GLY A 310 3.18 10.88 -21.20
C GLY A 310 3.45 11.17 -19.72
N ALA A 311 4.21 12.23 -19.43
CA ALA A 311 4.44 12.68 -18.05
C ALA A 311 3.13 13.10 -17.37
N VAL A 312 2.30 13.89 -18.05
CA VAL A 312 1.00 14.34 -17.51
C VAL A 312 0.06 13.16 -17.26
N ALA A 313 -0.06 12.20 -18.18
CA ALA A 313 -0.95 11.05 -18.02
C ALA A 313 -0.60 10.22 -16.78
N GLN A 314 0.70 10.00 -16.53
CA GLN A 314 1.18 9.31 -15.33
C GLN A 314 0.90 10.11 -14.06
N MET A 315 1.27 11.40 -14.04
CA MET A 315 1.00 12.26 -12.89
C MET A 315 -0.49 12.33 -12.56
N SER A 316 -1.35 12.54 -13.56
CA SER A 316 -2.80 12.64 -13.39
C SER A 316 -3.44 11.37 -12.86
N PHE A 317 -2.95 10.19 -13.27
CA PHE A 317 -3.44 8.92 -12.73
C PHE A 317 -3.17 8.80 -11.23
N TYR A 318 -1.94 9.10 -10.80
CA TYR A 318 -1.55 8.96 -9.40
C TYR A 318 -2.10 10.05 -8.48
N LEU A 319 -2.58 11.20 -9.02
CA LEU A 319 -3.30 12.18 -8.20
C LEU A 319 -4.49 11.55 -7.46
N ALA A 320 -5.28 10.71 -8.14
CA ALA A 320 -6.44 10.08 -7.54
C ALA A 320 -6.10 8.89 -6.61
N PHE A 321 -4.87 8.37 -6.65
CA PHE A 321 -4.47 7.16 -5.92
C PHE A 321 -4.23 7.48 -4.44
N THR A 322 -4.69 6.68 -3.48
CA THR A 322 -4.61 7.03 -2.03
C THR A 322 -3.42 6.38 -1.31
N ALA A 323 -2.44 5.87 -2.05
CA ALA A 323 -1.24 5.26 -1.48
C ALA A 323 -0.37 6.29 -0.74
N VAL A 324 0.18 5.86 0.41
CA VAL A 324 0.97 6.70 1.32
C VAL A 324 2.32 7.08 0.69
N ASP A 325 2.81 6.25 -0.20
CA ASP A 325 4.11 6.34 -0.86
C ASP A 325 4.06 6.93 -2.28
N LYS A 326 2.92 7.51 -2.67
CA LYS A 326 2.66 8.04 -4.02
C LYS A 326 3.81 8.81 -4.69
N PHE A 327 4.65 9.53 -3.94
CA PHE A 327 5.79 10.25 -4.52
C PHE A 327 6.71 9.32 -5.32
N THR A 328 6.88 8.06 -4.89
CA THR A 328 7.70 7.04 -5.58
C THR A 328 7.17 6.78 -7.00
N MET A 329 5.84 6.75 -7.14
CA MET A 329 5.12 6.44 -8.37
C MET A 329 5.23 7.55 -9.43
N PHE A 330 5.58 8.77 -9.03
CA PHE A 330 5.86 9.86 -9.97
C PHE A 330 7.22 9.71 -10.66
N CYS A 331 8.12 8.83 -10.19
CA CYS A 331 9.49 8.68 -10.70
C CYS A 331 9.59 8.59 -12.24
N PRO A 332 8.80 7.76 -12.96
CA PRO A 332 8.87 7.70 -14.43
C PRO A 332 8.42 9.01 -15.09
N ALA A 333 7.41 9.67 -14.52
CA ALA A 333 6.94 10.96 -15.01
C ALA A 333 7.99 12.06 -14.78
N MET A 334 8.69 12.06 -13.64
CA MET A 334 9.80 12.98 -13.35
C MET A 334 10.95 12.81 -14.34
N ALA A 335 11.26 11.57 -14.75
CA ALA A 335 12.27 11.31 -15.77
C ALA A 335 11.92 11.89 -17.14
N LEU A 336 10.66 11.75 -17.58
CA LEU A 336 10.18 12.40 -18.81
C LEU A 336 10.15 13.92 -18.67
N PHE A 337 9.77 14.44 -17.51
CA PHE A 337 9.72 15.88 -17.24
C PHE A 337 11.11 16.53 -17.26
N ALA A 338 12.14 15.86 -16.73
CA ALA A 338 13.53 16.32 -16.73
C ALA A 338 14.10 16.57 -18.15
N VAL A 339 13.57 15.90 -19.19
CA VAL A 339 13.92 16.16 -20.59
C VAL A 339 13.67 17.63 -20.96
N GLY A 340 12.62 18.24 -20.39
CA GLY A 340 12.30 19.65 -20.56
C GLY A 340 13.44 20.56 -20.11
N ILE A 341 14.10 20.26 -18.98
CA ILE A 341 15.22 21.07 -18.45
C ILE A 341 16.31 21.18 -19.51
N GLY A 342 16.63 20.06 -20.17
CA GLY A 342 17.63 20.02 -21.23
C GLY A 342 17.23 20.77 -22.49
N VAL A 343 15.96 20.72 -22.88
CA VAL A 343 15.46 21.49 -24.03
C VAL A 343 15.54 23.00 -23.74
N ALA A 344 15.10 23.44 -22.56
CA ALA A 344 15.23 24.83 -22.14
C ALA A 344 16.70 25.27 -22.07
N ALA A 345 17.56 24.48 -21.41
CA ALA A 345 18.99 24.76 -21.30
C ALA A 345 19.68 24.89 -22.66
N ALA A 346 19.26 24.08 -23.66
CA ALA A 346 19.79 24.18 -25.00
C ALA A 346 19.40 25.49 -25.68
N GLU A 347 18.18 25.96 -25.50
CA GLU A 347 17.73 27.26 -26.04
C GLU A 347 18.43 28.43 -25.34
N THR A 348 18.51 28.41 -24.02
CA THR A 348 19.24 29.43 -23.27
C THR A 348 20.72 29.46 -23.68
N SER A 349 21.33 28.29 -23.93
CA SER A 349 22.72 28.20 -24.40
C SER A 349 22.92 28.73 -25.83
N ARG A 350 21.88 28.76 -26.66
CA ARG A 350 21.94 29.38 -28.00
C ARG A 350 21.91 30.91 -27.92
N ALA A 351 21.14 31.46 -26.97
CA ALA A 351 21.12 32.90 -26.71
C ALA A 351 22.35 33.39 -25.94
N TRP A 352 22.80 32.60 -24.95
CA TRP A 352 23.95 32.90 -24.11
C TRP A 352 24.87 31.67 -24.00
N ARG A 353 25.99 31.69 -24.72
CA ARG A 353 26.90 30.53 -24.87
C ARG A 353 27.45 29.97 -23.54
N ARG A 354 27.52 30.79 -22.49
CA ARG A 354 27.96 30.36 -21.14
C ARG A 354 26.83 29.82 -20.25
N ALA A 355 25.56 29.97 -20.65
CA ALA A 355 24.40 29.57 -19.85
C ALA A 355 24.44 28.10 -19.44
N GLY A 356 24.85 27.20 -20.34
CA GLY A 356 24.92 25.77 -20.03
C GLY A 356 25.87 25.46 -18.86
N TRP A 357 26.94 26.22 -18.68
CA TRP A 357 27.86 26.04 -17.54
C TRP A 357 27.24 26.56 -16.25
N VAL A 358 26.52 27.69 -16.31
CA VAL A 358 25.79 28.20 -15.14
C VAL A 358 24.67 27.25 -14.74
N LEU A 359 23.97 26.66 -15.71
CA LEU A 359 22.88 25.71 -15.45
C LEU A 359 23.35 24.37 -14.87
N LEU A 360 24.65 24.04 -14.95
CA LEU A 360 25.21 22.91 -14.19
C LEU A 360 25.23 23.16 -12.68
N ALA A 361 25.00 24.39 -12.20
CA ALA A 361 24.79 24.64 -10.78
C ALA A 361 23.52 23.95 -10.26
N LEU A 362 22.49 23.76 -11.09
CA LEU A 362 21.24 23.12 -10.68
C LEU A 362 21.45 21.70 -10.13
N PRO A 363 22.04 20.74 -10.87
CA PRO A 363 22.28 19.40 -10.32
C PRO A 363 23.18 19.41 -9.09
N VAL A 364 24.15 20.34 -8.99
CA VAL A 364 24.98 20.48 -7.79
C VAL A 364 24.15 20.89 -6.57
N VAL A 365 23.26 21.88 -6.74
CA VAL A 365 22.33 22.31 -5.68
C VAL A 365 21.43 21.14 -5.28
N LEU A 366 20.88 20.40 -6.24
CA LEU A 366 20.03 19.24 -5.96
C LEU A 366 20.76 18.16 -5.15
N VAL A 367 22.02 17.85 -5.49
CA VAL A 367 22.82 16.91 -4.70
C VAL A 367 22.95 17.42 -3.26
N ILE A 368 23.35 18.68 -3.06
CA ILE A 368 23.54 19.26 -1.73
C ILE A 368 22.24 19.22 -0.92
N THR A 369 21.10 19.54 -1.53
CA THR A 369 19.81 19.60 -0.82
C THR A 369 19.18 18.24 -0.55
N HIS A 370 19.53 17.21 -1.32
CA HIS A 370 18.91 15.88 -1.23
C HIS A 370 19.78 14.84 -0.54
N TYR A 371 21.11 15.04 -0.47
CA TYR A 371 22.06 14.02 0.00
C TYR A 371 21.65 13.39 1.33
N GLU A 372 21.50 14.21 2.39
CA GLU A 372 21.17 13.70 3.73
C GLU A 372 19.81 12.99 3.80
N ARG A 373 18.87 13.37 2.93
CA ARG A 373 17.50 12.80 2.92
C ARG A 373 17.41 11.51 2.12
N VAL A 374 18.33 11.31 1.17
CA VAL A 374 18.35 10.16 0.26
C VAL A 374 19.38 9.12 0.68
N ASP A 375 20.44 9.51 1.38
CA ASP A 375 21.50 8.58 1.82
C ASP A 375 20.96 7.47 2.72
N LYS A 376 21.02 6.23 2.21
CA LYS A 376 20.65 4.99 2.91
C LYS A 376 21.86 4.10 3.19
N SER A 377 23.09 4.60 2.99
CA SER A 377 24.31 3.81 3.17
C SER A 377 24.49 3.25 4.59
N GLY A 378 23.94 3.93 5.60
CA GLY A 378 23.90 3.52 7.01
C GLY A 378 22.54 3.01 7.50
N TYR A 379 21.59 2.71 6.61
CA TYR A 379 20.27 2.23 7.02
C TYR A 379 20.35 0.80 7.56
N GLU A 380 19.91 0.58 8.81
CA GLU A 380 19.87 -0.74 9.46
C GLU A 380 18.51 -1.04 10.12
N ALA A 381 17.51 -0.16 9.97
CA ALA A 381 16.27 -0.22 10.73
C ALA A 381 15.51 -1.54 10.52
N SER A 382 15.45 -2.05 9.28
CA SER A 382 14.79 -3.33 8.99
C SER A 382 15.46 -4.52 9.66
N ASN A 383 16.79 -4.53 9.70
CA ASN A 383 17.54 -5.60 10.36
C ASN A 383 17.36 -5.58 11.86
N LEU A 384 17.41 -4.38 12.44
CA LEU A 384 17.18 -4.18 13.87
C LEU A 384 15.75 -4.59 14.22
N TYR A 385 14.75 -4.13 13.46
CA TYR A 385 13.35 -4.49 13.65
C TYR A 385 13.14 -6.02 13.58
N ALA A 386 13.63 -6.68 12.54
CA ALA A 386 13.45 -8.12 12.37
C ALA A 386 14.13 -8.91 13.50
N ARG A 387 15.37 -8.56 13.89
CA ARG A 387 16.05 -9.18 15.05
C ARG A 387 15.26 -8.99 16.34
N ASP A 388 14.75 -7.78 16.55
CA ASP A 388 14.05 -7.37 17.77
C ASP A 388 12.68 -8.06 17.93
N VAL A 389 11.94 -8.23 16.83
CA VAL A 389 10.71 -9.04 16.79
C VAL A 389 11.05 -10.52 16.98
N LEU A 390 11.84 -11.10 16.06
CA LEU A 390 12.03 -12.55 15.96
C LEU A 390 12.71 -13.16 17.19
N SER A 391 13.58 -12.42 17.88
CA SER A 391 14.23 -12.91 19.11
C SER A 391 13.30 -13.06 20.31
N ARG A 392 12.12 -12.41 20.30
CA ARG A 392 11.17 -12.42 21.42
C ARG A 392 9.98 -13.35 21.23
N LEU A 393 9.85 -13.96 20.05
CA LEU A 393 8.76 -14.87 19.75
C LEU A 393 9.01 -16.25 20.34
N GLU A 394 7.94 -16.90 20.79
CA GLU A 394 7.97 -18.30 21.21
C GLU A 394 8.33 -19.23 20.03
N PRO A 395 8.87 -20.44 20.28
CA PRO A 395 9.15 -21.43 19.22
C PRO A 395 7.89 -21.80 18.43
N GLY A 396 8.01 -21.89 17.10
CA GLY A 396 6.89 -22.24 16.23
C GLY A 396 5.79 -21.18 16.13
N ALA A 397 6.07 -19.94 16.52
CA ALA A 397 5.10 -18.86 16.53
C ALA A 397 4.60 -18.50 15.12
N VAL A 398 3.33 -18.13 15.04
CA VAL A 398 2.74 -17.47 13.86
C VAL A 398 2.66 -15.97 14.14
N VAL A 399 3.20 -15.17 13.23
CA VAL A 399 3.19 -13.71 13.33
C VAL A 399 2.38 -13.12 12.20
N ILE A 400 1.48 -12.20 12.54
CA ILE A 400 0.66 -11.49 11.57
C ILE A 400 1.09 -10.03 11.53
N ALA A 401 1.41 -9.55 10.34
CA ALA A 401 2.06 -8.26 10.20
C ALA A 401 1.54 -7.46 9.02
N GLY A 402 1.48 -6.13 9.21
CA GLY A 402 1.30 -5.16 8.13
C GLY A 402 2.34 -5.37 7.01
N TRP A 403 2.02 -4.98 5.79
CA TRP A 403 2.85 -5.21 4.58
C TRP A 403 4.34 -4.97 4.79
N GLN A 404 4.70 -3.79 5.32
CA GLN A 404 6.09 -3.42 5.61
C GLN A 404 6.75 -4.35 6.63
N ALA A 405 6.06 -4.68 7.72
CA ALA A 405 6.57 -5.56 8.75
C ALA A 405 6.68 -7.02 8.28
N ALA A 406 5.69 -7.51 7.54
CA ALA A 406 5.67 -8.86 7.00
C ALA A 406 6.84 -9.09 6.04
N THR A 407 7.04 -8.19 5.08
CA THR A 407 8.13 -8.28 4.09
C THR A 407 9.52 -8.19 4.72
N MET A 408 9.70 -7.36 5.77
CA MET A 408 10.95 -7.33 6.55
C MET A 408 11.22 -8.64 7.30
N LEU A 409 10.22 -9.21 7.96
CA LEU A 409 10.34 -10.47 8.71
C LEU A 409 10.55 -11.65 7.77
N ASP A 410 9.89 -11.65 6.61
CA ASP A 410 10.06 -12.65 5.57
C ASP A 410 11.44 -12.63 4.96
N TYR A 411 11.98 -11.45 4.64
CA TYR A 411 13.37 -11.33 4.21
C TYR A 411 14.32 -11.94 5.27
N ALA A 412 14.14 -11.61 6.54
CA ALA A 412 14.99 -12.12 7.61
C ALA A 412 14.90 -13.66 7.76
N THR A 413 13.69 -14.23 7.64
CA THR A 413 13.48 -15.67 7.77
C THR A 413 13.93 -16.43 6.51
N ALA A 414 13.50 -16.00 5.31
CA ALA A 414 13.75 -16.66 4.04
C ALA A 414 15.18 -16.46 3.52
N MET A 415 15.75 -15.26 3.64
CA MET A 415 17.07 -14.95 3.06
C MET A 415 18.22 -15.08 4.07
N ARG A 416 17.97 -14.80 5.35
CA ARG A 416 18.99 -14.88 6.40
C ARG A 416 18.87 -16.09 7.30
N GLY A 417 17.83 -16.92 7.13
CA GLY A 417 17.61 -18.11 7.95
C GLY A 417 17.37 -17.79 9.43
N MET A 418 16.91 -16.57 9.75
CA MET A 418 16.65 -16.18 11.13
C MET A 418 15.30 -16.75 11.57
N ARG A 419 15.27 -17.56 12.63
CA ARG A 419 14.03 -18.16 13.16
C ARG A 419 13.16 -18.81 12.06
N PRO A 420 13.70 -19.82 11.33
CA PRO A 420 12.97 -20.48 10.26
C PRO A 420 11.75 -21.27 10.76
N ASP A 421 11.60 -21.41 12.08
CA ASP A 421 10.44 -21.99 12.76
C ASP A 421 9.23 -21.03 12.84
N VAL A 422 9.42 -19.73 12.58
CA VAL A 422 8.36 -18.73 12.67
C VAL A 422 7.62 -18.62 11.33
N ASP A 423 6.30 -18.79 11.35
CA ASP A 423 5.45 -18.57 10.17
C ASP A 423 5.02 -17.10 10.13
N VAL A 424 5.65 -16.32 9.25
CA VAL A 424 5.27 -14.94 8.97
C VAL A 424 4.10 -14.95 8.00
N ARG A 425 3.04 -14.25 8.36
CA ARG A 425 1.88 -13.98 7.51
C ARG A 425 1.69 -12.48 7.40
N HIS A 426 1.53 -12.01 6.19
CA HIS A 426 0.98 -10.68 5.97
C HIS A 426 -0.46 -10.69 6.44
N ASP A 427 -0.85 -9.68 7.23
CA ASP A 427 -2.25 -9.41 7.39
C ASP A 427 -2.79 -9.15 5.99
N GLY A 428 -3.72 -9.95 5.49
CA GLY A 428 -4.35 -9.65 4.21
C GLY A 428 -5.13 -8.33 4.21
N LEU A 429 -4.80 -7.31 5.01
CA LEU A 429 -5.40 -5.98 5.17
C LEU A 429 -5.45 -5.16 3.89
N ALA A 430 -4.77 -5.51 2.80
CA ALA A 430 -5.15 -4.98 1.48
C ALA A 430 -6.47 -5.59 0.96
N LEU A 431 -6.66 -6.89 1.17
CA LEU A 431 -7.90 -7.64 0.90
C LEU A 431 -8.98 -7.38 1.98
N LEU A 432 -8.57 -7.24 3.23
CA LEU A 432 -9.40 -7.03 4.41
C LEU A 432 -9.77 -5.57 4.57
N ALA A 433 -8.97 -4.57 4.18
CA ALA A 433 -9.43 -3.18 4.10
C ALA A 433 -10.43 -2.98 2.96
N ALA A 434 -10.29 -3.72 1.85
CA ALA A 434 -11.30 -3.81 0.81
C ALA A 434 -12.61 -4.38 1.38
N CYS A 435 -12.55 -5.55 2.03
CA CYS A 435 -13.73 -6.16 2.66
C CYS A 435 -14.27 -5.39 3.87
N TRP A 436 -13.45 -4.62 4.58
CA TRP A 436 -13.79 -3.92 5.82
C TRP A 436 -14.44 -2.56 5.56
N ARG A 437 -13.89 -1.74 4.65
CA ARG A 437 -14.54 -0.47 4.29
C ARG A 437 -15.89 -0.71 3.62
N ILE A 438 -15.97 -1.76 2.78
CA ILE A 438 -17.21 -2.29 2.23
C ILE A 438 -18.14 -2.80 3.35
N GLY A 439 -17.64 -3.53 4.35
CA GLY A 439 -18.43 -4.02 5.47
C GLY A 439 -18.99 -2.92 6.39
N VAL A 440 -18.29 -1.80 6.56
CA VAL A 440 -18.73 -0.65 7.36
C VAL A 440 -19.72 0.24 6.60
N GLU A 441 -19.57 0.42 5.28
CA GLU A 441 -20.52 1.19 4.46
C GLU A 441 -21.74 0.37 3.98
N LEU A 442 -21.60 -0.96 3.83
CA LEU A 442 -22.66 -1.86 3.31
C LEU A 442 -23.19 -2.89 4.33
N GLY A 443 -22.61 -3.01 5.53
CA GLY A 443 -23.08 -3.93 6.56
C GLY A 443 -22.83 -5.42 6.30
N ASP A 444 -21.80 -5.80 5.53
CA ASP A 444 -21.46 -7.22 5.25
C ASP A 444 -20.38 -7.77 6.21
N PRO A 445 -20.70 -8.74 7.10
CA PRO A 445 -19.80 -9.23 8.14
C PRO A 445 -18.88 -10.38 7.71
N ARG A 446 -18.92 -10.85 6.46
CA ARG A 446 -18.23 -12.08 6.01
C ARG A 446 -16.69 -12.04 6.09
N GLY A 447 -16.05 -10.91 5.82
CA GLY A 447 -14.56 -10.80 5.83
C GLY A 447 -13.95 -10.91 7.23
N ARG A 448 -14.61 -10.35 8.25
CA ARG A 448 -14.19 -10.42 9.66
C ARG A 448 -14.13 -11.85 10.17
N PHE A 449 -15.12 -12.68 9.81
CA PHE A 449 -15.22 -14.06 10.30
C PHE A 449 -14.19 -15.01 9.69
N ALA A 450 -13.70 -14.74 8.47
CA ALA A 450 -12.68 -15.56 7.83
C ALA A 450 -11.33 -15.42 8.54
N LEU A 451 -10.84 -14.18 8.73
CA LEU A 451 -9.60 -13.91 9.46
C LEU A 451 -9.69 -14.43 10.89
N GLU A 452 -10.71 -14.03 11.64
CA GLU A 452 -10.89 -14.50 13.02
C GLU A 452 -10.94 -16.04 13.10
N GLY A 453 -11.58 -16.69 12.13
CA GLY A 453 -11.58 -18.15 12.00
C GLY A 453 -10.19 -18.76 11.85
N GLU A 454 -9.33 -18.19 10.99
CA GLU A 454 -7.94 -18.61 10.82
C GLU A 454 -7.10 -18.38 12.07
N LEU A 455 -7.21 -17.21 12.70
CA LEU A 455 -6.50 -16.91 13.96
C LEU A 455 -6.88 -17.87 15.08
N LEU A 456 -8.18 -18.17 15.18
CA LEU A 456 -8.68 -19.15 16.12
C LEU A 456 -8.21 -20.57 15.77
N ALA A 457 -8.04 -20.92 14.49
CA ALA A 457 -7.47 -22.20 14.09
C ALA A 457 -6.00 -22.33 14.53
N VAL A 458 -5.19 -21.27 14.37
CA VAL A 458 -3.80 -21.23 14.89
C VAL A 458 -3.77 -21.51 16.39
N LEU A 459 -4.60 -20.80 17.17
CA LEU A 459 -4.69 -21.01 18.62
C LEU A 459 -5.22 -22.40 19.00
N ARG A 460 -6.18 -22.95 18.24
CA ARG A 460 -6.71 -24.32 18.46
C ARG A 460 -5.63 -25.38 18.24
N ASN A 461 -4.70 -25.14 17.32
CA ASN A 461 -3.56 -26.01 17.06
C ASN A 461 -2.43 -25.84 18.09
N GLY A 462 -2.63 -25.00 19.12
CA GLY A 462 -1.66 -24.79 20.20
C GLY A 462 -0.46 -23.95 19.81
N LEU A 463 -0.49 -23.29 18.65
CA LEU A 463 0.61 -22.44 18.18
C LEU A 463 0.56 -21.05 18.83
N PRO A 464 1.71 -20.49 19.25
CA PRO A 464 1.78 -19.10 19.69
C PRO A 464 1.38 -18.14 18.57
N LEU A 465 0.49 -17.18 18.87
CA LEU A 465 0.01 -16.19 17.90
C LEU A 465 0.46 -14.79 18.31
N TYR A 466 1.04 -14.06 17.37
CA TYR A 466 1.50 -12.70 17.54
C TYR A 466 1.00 -11.80 16.42
N ALA A 467 0.91 -10.50 16.68
CA ALA A 467 0.66 -9.50 15.66
C ALA A 467 1.53 -8.24 15.85
N THR A 468 2.06 -7.67 14.77
CA THR A 468 2.81 -6.40 14.81
C THR A 468 1.91 -5.17 14.69
N PHE A 469 0.66 -5.38 14.29
CA PHE A 469 -0.41 -4.40 14.30
C PHE A 469 -1.68 -5.02 14.91
N VAL A 470 -2.37 -4.28 15.77
CA VAL A 470 -3.64 -4.73 16.37
C VAL A 470 -4.67 -3.63 16.19
N GLY A 471 -5.51 -3.78 15.16
CA GLY A 471 -6.67 -2.92 14.97
C GLY A 471 -7.71 -3.08 16.08
N PRO A 472 -8.66 -2.13 16.24
CA PRO A 472 -9.70 -2.18 17.26
C PRO A 472 -10.53 -3.48 17.24
N GLU A 473 -10.57 -4.18 16.11
CA GLU A 473 -11.42 -5.36 15.90
C GLU A 473 -10.90 -6.63 16.56
N LEU A 474 -9.58 -6.85 16.52
CA LEU A 474 -8.95 -7.99 17.20
C LEU A 474 -9.08 -7.85 18.72
N THR A 475 -9.24 -6.63 19.24
CA THR A 475 -9.45 -6.41 20.68
C THR A 475 -10.78 -6.97 21.20
N SER A 476 -11.75 -7.23 20.31
CA SER A 476 -13.03 -7.85 20.69
C SER A 476 -12.89 -9.34 21.00
N SER A 477 -12.05 -10.06 20.24
CA SER A 477 -11.89 -11.52 20.30
C SER A 477 -10.56 -11.98 20.92
N PHE A 478 -9.58 -11.09 21.08
CA PHE A 478 -8.25 -11.40 21.59
C PHE A 478 -7.80 -10.44 22.69
N GLU A 479 -7.21 -11.01 23.75
CA GLU A 479 -6.38 -10.28 24.71
C GLU A 479 -4.99 -10.06 24.09
N ARG A 480 -4.39 -8.92 24.40
CA ARG A 480 -3.06 -8.54 23.89
C ARG A 480 -2.09 -8.28 25.03
N GLU A 481 -0.92 -8.85 24.90
CA GLU A 481 0.22 -8.63 25.78
C GLU A 481 1.38 -8.08 24.93
N ALA A 482 1.93 -6.93 25.30
CA ALA A 482 3.03 -6.33 24.55
C ALA A 482 4.31 -7.14 24.74
N VAL A 483 4.94 -7.51 23.63
CA VAL A 483 6.21 -8.26 23.57
C VAL A 483 7.13 -7.52 22.60
N GLY A 484 7.80 -6.49 23.11
CA GLY A 484 8.59 -5.57 22.28
C GLY A 484 7.73 -4.85 21.24
N PRO A 485 8.10 -4.85 19.95
CA PRO A 485 7.33 -4.25 18.86
C PRO A 485 6.16 -5.10 18.35
N ALA A 486 5.90 -6.26 18.98
CA ALA A 486 4.77 -7.13 18.65
C ALA A 486 3.83 -7.29 19.85
N PHE A 487 2.64 -7.83 19.59
CA PHE A 487 1.64 -8.17 20.59
C PHE A 487 1.40 -9.68 20.56
N ARG A 488 1.57 -10.35 21.69
CA ARG A 488 1.09 -11.71 21.86
C ARG A 488 -0.42 -11.70 21.94
N LEU A 489 -1.08 -12.46 21.07
CA LEU A 489 -2.52 -12.59 21.02
C LEU A 489 -2.95 -13.85 21.75
N ARG A 490 -3.85 -13.70 22.71
CA ARG A 490 -4.53 -14.82 23.37
C ARG A 490 -6.01 -14.70 23.09
N ARG A 491 -6.69 -15.83 22.88
CA ARG A 491 -8.14 -15.80 22.72
C ARG A 491 -8.74 -15.18 23.98
N ARG A 492 -9.43 -14.04 23.80
CA ARG A 492 -10.26 -13.49 24.86
C ARG A 492 -11.31 -14.54 25.14
N ARG A 493 -11.45 -14.97 26.40
CA ARG A 493 -12.54 -15.89 26.77
C ARG A 493 -13.83 -15.20 26.34
N THR A 494 -14.45 -15.73 25.28
CA THR A 494 -15.74 -15.25 24.80
C THR A 494 -16.69 -15.35 25.99
N PRO A 495 -17.53 -14.34 26.23
CA PRO A 495 -18.54 -14.44 27.25
C PRO A 495 -19.34 -15.74 27.03
N GLY A 496 -19.30 -16.61 28.05
CA GLY A 496 -19.46 -18.03 27.84
C GLY A 496 -20.88 -18.40 27.44
N ILE A 497 -20.99 -19.14 26.33
CA ILE A 497 -22.22 -19.84 25.97
C ILE A 497 -22.14 -21.21 26.65
N PHE A 498 -23.08 -21.53 27.52
CA PHE A 498 -23.11 -22.78 28.27
C PHE A 498 -24.44 -23.49 28.06
N GLU A 499 -24.42 -24.77 27.73
CA GLU A 499 -25.64 -25.58 27.57
C GLU A 499 -26.28 -25.92 28.92
N THR A 500 -25.47 -25.96 29.98
CA THR A 500 -25.88 -26.18 31.37
C THR A 500 -25.39 -25.04 32.25
N LEU A 501 -26.14 -24.71 33.31
CA LEU A 501 -25.75 -23.67 34.27
C LEU A 501 -24.40 -24.02 34.90
N PRO A 502 -23.34 -23.22 34.71
CA PRO A 502 -22.05 -23.52 35.33
C PRO A 502 -22.14 -23.39 36.85
N ALA A 503 -21.62 -24.38 37.58
CA ALA A 503 -21.70 -24.45 39.04
C ALA A 503 -20.93 -23.33 39.74
N ASP A 504 -19.97 -22.71 39.04
CA ASP A 504 -19.11 -21.62 39.50
C ASP A 504 -19.72 -20.23 39.23
N TRP A 505 -20.90 -20.14 38.63
CA TRP A 505 -21.60 -18.86 38.43
C TRP A 505 -21.95 -18.23 39.79
N PRO A 506 -21.33 -17.10 40.15
CA PRO A 506 -21.56 -16.50 41.43
C PRO A 506 -22.98 -15.95 41.52
N ARG A 507 -23.62 -16.18 42.68
CA ARG A 507 -24.99 -15.75 42.97
C ARG A 507 -25.06 -14.22 42.95
N GLY A 508 -26.09 -13.69 42.31
CA GLY A 508 -26.36 -12.26 42.17
C GLY A 508 -27.86 -12.04 41.94
N PRO A 509 -28.28 -10.81 41.64
CA PRO A 509 -29.67 -10.50 41.31
C PRO A 509 -30.18 -11.36 40.15
N GLN A 510 -31.40 -11.88 40.28
CA GLN A 510 -32.06 -12.72 39.28
C GLN A 510 -33.39 -12.09 38.87
N ALA A 511 -33.77 -12.23 37.61
CA ALA A 511 -35.05 -11.73 37.13
C ALA A 511 -35.50 -12.51 35.89
N SER A 512 -36.80 -12.80 35.79
CA SER A 512 -37.39 -13.48 34.63
C SER A 512 -38.21 -12.50 33.78
N PHE A 513 -38.07 -12.63 32.46
CA PHE A 513 -38.72 -11.80 31.46
C PHE A 513 -39.30 -12.69 30.34
N PRO A 514 -40.26 -12.18 29.53
CA PRO A 514 -40.77 -12.93 28.39
C PRO A 514 -39.64 -13.32 27.42
N GLY A 515 -39.30 -14.62 27.40
CA GLY A 515 -38.28 -15.22 26.54
C GLY A 515 -36.83 -15.16 27.03
N ALA A 516 -36.54 -14.64 28.22
CA ALA A 516 -35.20 -14.60 28.79
C ALA A 516 -35.18 -14.52 30.32
N GLU A 517 -34.10 -14.96 30.94
CA GLU A 517 -33.95 -14.95 32.39
C GLU A 517 -32.54 -14.48 32.78
N LEU A 518 -32.43 -13.39 33.55
CA LEU A 518 -31.19 -12.94 34.15
C LEU A 518 -30.86 -13.82 35.36
N ARG A 519 -29.67 -14.42 35.36
CA ARG A 519 -29.16 -15.32 36.40
C ARG A 519 -28.17 -14.67 37.36
N SER A 520 -27.44 -13.65 36.92
CA SER A 520 -26.49 -12.93 37.76
C SER A 520 -26.13 -11.58 37.12
N LEU A 521 -25.93 -10.57 37.95
CA LEU A 521 -25.43 -9.25 37.56
C LEU A 521 -24.35 -8.81 38.56
N GLN A 522 -23.16 -8.46 38.07
CA GLN A 522 -22.01 -8.12 38.91
C GLN A 522 -21.24 -6.93 38.36
N MET A 523 -20.78 -6.06 39.26
CA MET A 523 -19.89 -4.95 38.93
C MET A 523 -18.49 -5.21 39.50
N ARG A 524 -17.45 -4.96 38.71
CA ARG A 524 -16.04 -5.14 39.08
C ARG A 524 -15.23 -3.88 38.71
N PRO A 525 -14.63 -3.17 39.68
CA PRO A 525 -14.75 -3.36 41.13
C PRO A 525 -16.16 -3.03 41.64
N ALA A 526 -16.53 -3.54 42.82
CA ALA A 526 -17.85 -3.31 43.43
C ALA A 526 -18.08 -1.85 43.87
N ARG A 527 -17.02 -1.04 43.91
CA ARG A 527 -17.05 0.41 44.14
C ARG A 527 -16.12 1.06 43.11
N VAL A 528 -16.59 2.11 42.47
CA VAL A 528 -15.94 2.77 41.34
C VAL A 528 -15.97 4.27 41.63
N ARG A 529 -14.83 4.95 41.54
CA ARG A 529 -14.79 6.42 41.66
C ARG A 529 -15.17 7.07 40.33
N ALA A 530 -15.58 8.33 40.39
CA ALA A 530 -15.91 9.06 39.17
C ALA A 530 -14.69 9.09 38.22
N GLY A 531 -14.91 8.75 36.95
CA GLY A 531 -13.85 8.65 35.93
C GLY A 531 -13.08 7.33 35.90
N GLU A 532 -13.28 6.41 36.86
CA GLU A 532 -12.71 5.07 36.80
C GLU A 532 -13.52 4.15 35.87
N ILE A 533 -12.85 3.21 35.21
CA ILE A 533 -13.48 2.18 34.38
C ILE A 533 -13.93 1.02 35.26
N ALA A 534 -15.21 0.67 35.16
CA ALA A 534 -15.84 -0.46 35.80
C ALA A 534 -16.30 -1.49 34.78
N LYS A 535 -16.36 -2.76 35.18
CA LYS A 535 -16.90 -3.85 34.37
C LYS A 535 -18.22 -4.34 34.93
N LEU A 536 -19.25 -4.35 34.11
CA LEU A 536 -20.51 -5.01 34.40
C LEU A 536 -20.53 -6.38 33.73
N VAL A 537 -20.64 -7.45 34.52
CA VAL A 537 -20.78 -8.82 34.05
C VAL A 537 -22.23 -9.24 34.26
N TYR A 538 -22.95 -9.55 33.20
CA TYR A 538 -24.32 -10.04 33.27
C TYR A 538 -24.41 -11.43 32.68
N ARG A 539 -25.20 -12.27 33.34
CA ARG A 539 -25.34 -13.69 33.00
C ARG A 539 -26.81 -13.99 32.87
N TRP A 540 -27.23 -14.56 31.75
CA TRP A 540 -28.63 -14.75 31.42
C TRP A 540 -28.86 -16.07 30.70
N ARG A 541 -30.11 -16.50 30.61
CA ARG A 541 -30.58 -17.71 29.93
C ARG A 541 -31.63 -17.31 28.92
N LEU A 542 -31.48 -17.74 27.68
CA LEU A 542 -32.47 -17.47 26.64
C LEU A 542 -33.54 -18.57 26.66
N LEU A 543 -34.81 -18.21 26.80
CA LEU A 543 -35.93 -19.15 26.83
C LEU A 543 -36.68 -19.19 25.49
N ASP A 544 -36.69 -18.09 24.75
CA ASP A 544 -37.28 -18.00 23.41
C ASP A 544 -36.38 -17.15 22.48
N PRO A 545 -35.86 -17.73 21.37
CA PRO A 545 -35.07 -17.00 20.38
C PRO A 545 -35.79 -15.80 19.75
N SER A 546 -37.12 -15.78 19.72
CA SER A 546 -37.90 -14.66 19.18
C SER A 546 -37.88 -13.41 20.08
N ALA A 547 -37.42 -13.54 21.33
CA ALA A 547 -37.36 -12.45 22.32
C ALA A 547 -36.09 -11.58 22.24
N LEU A 548 -35.23 -11.81 21.24
CA LEU A 548 -33.97 -11.06 21.01
C LEU A 548 -34.16 -9.56 20.76
N ASP A 549 -35.39 -9.09 20.54
CA ASP A 549 -35.72 -7.66 20.38
C ASP A 549 -35.90 -6.92 21.72
N THR A 550 -35.52 -7.55 22.84
CA THR A 550 -35.56 -6.97 24.19
C THR A 550 -34.29 -6.14 24.47
N LEU A 551 -34.47 -4.88 24.83
CA LEU A 551 -33.41 -3.92 25.14
C LEU A 551 -33.07 -3.94 26.64
N ILE A 552 -31.78 -3.75 26.96
CA ILE A 552 -31.29 -3.59 28.32
C ILE A 552 -30.80 -2.14 28.50
N ARG A 553 -31.21 -1.46 29.57
CA ARG A 553 -30.83 -0.09 29.92
C ARG A 553 -30.25 -0.04 31.33
N LEU A 554 -29.06 0.54 31.45
CA LEU A 554 -28.43 0.83 32.74
C LEU A 554 -29.01 2.10 33.35
N VAL A 555 -29.32 2.05 34.64
CA VAL A 555 -29.82 3.19 35.41
C VAL A 555 -29.08 3.29 36.74
N VAL A 556 -28.91 4.49 37.27
CA VAL A 556 -28.46 4.68 38.65
C VAL A 556 -29.54 5.36 39.45
N THR A 557 -29.76 4.88 40.66
CA THR A 557 -30.68 5.51 41.61
C THR A 557 -29.86 6.07 42.76
N ARG A 558 -30.04 7.36 43.05
CA ARG A 558 -29.40 7.96 44.23
C ARG A 558 -30.05 7.38 45.49
N GLU A 559 -29.25 7.02 46.48
CA GLU A 559 -29.76 6.50 47.76
C GLU A 559 -30.70 7.56 48.39
N GLY A 560 -31.95 7.16 48.69
CA GLY A 560 -33.00 8.07 49.17
C GLY A 560 -33.87 8.75 48.09
N SER A 561 -33.61 8.51 46.81
CA SER A 561 -34.47 8.94 45.68
C SER A 561 -35.24 7.75 45.12
N ALA A 562 -36.52 7.95 44.76
CA ALA A 562 -37.30 6.95 44.02
C ALA A 562 -37.10 7.04 42.50
N GLU A 563 -36.58 8.16 42.01
CA GLU A 563 -36.36 8.36 40.58
C GLU A 563 -34.98 7.86 40.15
N PRO A 564 -34.93 6.89 39.20
CA PRO A 564 -33.70 6.43 38.59
C PRO A 564 -33.24 7.41 37.51
N ILE A 565 -31.96 7.77 37.56
CA ILE A 565 -31.29 8.58 36.57
C ILE A 565 -30.72 7.63 35.50
N PRO A 566 -31.14 7.75 34.23
CA PRO A 566 -30.50 7.02 33.16
C PRO A 566 -29.08 7.55 32.99
N LEU A 567 -28.08 6.67 32.97
CA LEU A 567 -26.68 7.03 32.68
C LEU A 567 -26.46 7.27 31.17
N GLY A 568 -27.40 7.96 30.52
CA GLY A 568 -27.54 8.02 29.08
C GLY A 568 -28.48 6.97 28.51
N THR A 569 -29.22 7.33 27.45
CA THR A 569 -29.78 6.35 26.53
C THR A 569 -28.73 6.09 25.46
N THR A 570 -27.66 5.39 25.82
CA THR A 570 -26.86 4.76 24.77
C THR A 570 -27.82 3.80 24.09
N ARG A 571 -28.15 4.05 22.81
CA ARG A 571 -28.79 3.04 21.98
C ARG A 571 -27.84 1.84 22.00
N PHE A 572 -28.08 0.90 22.92
CA PHE A 572 -27.44 -0.42 22.97
C PHE A 572 -27.61 -1.20 21.65
N ARG A 573 -28.34 -0.62 20.66
CA ARG A 573 -28.24 -0.97 19.24
C ARG A 573 -26.82 -1.20 18.77
N TRP A 574 -25.81 -0.43 19.18
CA TRP A 574 -24.47 -0.65 18.61
C TRP A 574 -23.77 -1.92 19.11
N GLN A 575 -24.04 -2.40 20.33
CA GLN A 575 -23.47 -3.67 20.79
C GLN A 575 -24.37 -4.87 20.49
N LEU A 576 -25.70 -4.70 20.49
CA LEU A 576 -26.62 -5.75 20.03
C LEU A 576 -26.60 -5.94 18.50
N HIS A 577 -26.32 -4.90 17.69
CA HIS A 577 -25.98 -5.07 16.27
C HIS A 577 -24.52 -5.50 16.03
N ALA A 578 -23.55 -5.10 16.87
CA ALA A 578 -22.21 -5.72 16.82
C ALA A 578 -22.27 -7.21 17.19
N LEU A 579 -23.30 -7.61 17.95
CA LEU A 579 -23.81 -8.97 18.11
C LEU A 579 -24.83 -9.34 17.02
N GLY A 580 -24.55 -8.98 15.76
CA GLY A 580 -24.94 -9.81 14.61
C GLY A 580 -24.49 -11.28 14.80
N MET A 581 -23.55 -11.53 15.72
CA MET A 581 -23.24 -12.86 16.25
C MET A 581 -24.42 -13.54 16.94
N LEU A 582 -25.36 -12.86 17.60
CA LEU A 582 -26.55 -13.51 18.17
C LEU A 582 -27.65 -13.69 17.13
N ARG A 583 -27.82 -12.91 16.06
CA ARG A 583 -28.76 -13.33 14.99
C ARG A 583 -28.20 -14.50 14.17
N ALA A 584 -26.90 -14.48 13.87
CA ALA A 584 -26.22 -15.57 13.16
C ALA A 584 -25.98 -16.81 14.04
N LYS A 585 -25.79 -16.66 15.36
CA LYS A 585 -25.78 -17.78 16.33
C LYS A 585 -27.17 -18.12 16.86
N ALA A 586 -28.19 -17.25 16.87
CA ALA A 586 -29.55 -17.60 17.33
C ALA A 586 -30.24 -18.54 16.35
N ALA A 587 -29.84 -18.55 15.09
CA ALA A 587 -30.15 -19.64 14.18
C ALA A 587 -29.56 -21.00 14.63
N ARG A 588 -28.65 -21.01 15.62
CA ARG A 588 -27.95 -22.18 16.19
C ARG A 588 -28.05 -22.28 17.73
N VAL A 589 -28.66 -21.34 18.44
CA VAL A 589 -28.79 -21.36 19.91
C VAL A 589 -30.15 -21.94 20.23
N ALA A 590 -30.15 -23.17 20.76
CA ALA A 590 -31.36 -23.81 21.23
C ALA A 590 -31.95 -23.04 22.43
N PRO A 591 -33.28 -23.05 22.61
CA PRO A 591 -33.90 -22.61 23.86
C PRO A 591 -33.22 -23.26 25.08
N GLY A 592 -32.91 -22.46 26.10
CA GLY A 592 -32.37 -22.94 27.37
C GLY A 592 -30.87 -22.72 27.60
N VAL A 593 -30.13 -22.18 26.62
CA VAL A 593 -28.69 -21.89 26.73
C VAL A 593 -28.42 -20.69 27.63
N PHE A 594 -27.34 -20.79 28.40
CA PHE A 594 -26.83 -19.76 29.31
C PHE A 594 -25.74 -18.92 28.62
N LEU A 595 -25.74 -17.63 28.88
CA LEU A 595 -24.87 -16.61 28.29
C LEU A 595 -24.28 -15.76 29.41
N GLU A 596 -22.96 -15.63 29.49
CA GLU A 596 -22.30 -14.55 30.22
C GLU A 596 -22.00 -13.43 29.22
N GLU A 597 -22.00 -12.15 29.62
CA GLU A 597 -21.60 -10.99 28.83
C GLU A 597 -20.90 -9.97 29.75
N THR A 598 -19.92 -9.23 29.23
CA THR A 598 -19.15 -8.23 30.01
C THR A 598 -19.11 -6.89 29.29
N PHE A 599 -19.40 -5.82 30.02
CA PHE A 599 -19.48 -4.45 29.52
C PHE A 599 -18.62 -3.51 30.36
N ASP A 600 -17.70 -2.79 29.73
CA ASP A 600 -16.85 -1.79 30.39
C ASP A 600 -17.54 -0.40 30.34
N PHE A 601 -17.61 0.32 31.45
CA PHE A 601 -18.27 1.64 31.56
C PHE A 601 -17.58 2.58 32.56
N THR A 602 -17.85 3.88 32.48
CA THR A 602 -17.40 4.90 33.45
C THR A 602 -18.60 5.59 34.10
N LEU A 603 -18.38 6.24 35.25
CA LEU A 603 -19.37 7.07 35.94
C LEU A 603 -18.85 8.51 36.11
N PRO A 604 -19.51 9.54 35.56
CA PRO A 604 -20.51 9.46 34.50
C PRO A 604 -19.92 8.86 33.19
N PRO A 605 -20.77 8.39 32.26
CA PRO A 605 -20.32 7.91 30.95
C PRO A 605 -19.58 8.99 30.15
N ILE A 606 -18.57 8.59 29.39
CA ILE A 606 -17.84 9.47 28.48
C ILE A 606 -18.83 10.04 27.43
N GLY A 607 -18.98 11.37 27.39
CA GLY A 607 -19.84 12.07 26.45
C GLY A 607 -21.29 12.33 26.89
N SER A 608 -21.65 12.09 28.17
CA SER A 608 -22.96 12.48 28.70
C SER A 608 -22.95 13.86 29.36
N ASP A 609 -23.97 14.69 29.09
CA ASP A 609 -24.23 15.97 29.81
C ASP A 609 -24.77 15.76 31.23
N THR A 610 -24.88 14.51 31.69
CA THR A 610 -25.49 14.15 32.98
C THR A 610 -24.47 14.29 34.12
N ALA A 611 -24.48 15.43 34.81
CA ALA A 611 -23.69 15.62 36.02
C ALA A 611 -24.30 14.83 37.20
N LEU A 612 -23.59 13.84 37.72
CA LEU A 612 -23.95 13.14 38.96
C LEU A 612 -23.44 13.94 40.17
N ALA A 613 -24.34 14.34 41.06
CA ALA A 613 -23.96 14.99 42.31
C ALA A 613 -23.13 14.04 43.22
N PRO A 614 -22.27 14.54 44.12
CA PRO A 614 -21.59 13.70 45.09
C PRO A 614 -22.60 12.92 45.96
N GLY A 615 -22.43 11.60 46.06
CA GLY A 615 -23.33 10.75 46.84
C GLY A 615 -23.14 9.26 46.58
N ARG A 616 -23.92 8.44 47.28
CA ARG A 616 -24.03 7.00 47.04
C ARG A 616 -25.15 6.73 46.04
N TYR A 617 -24.86 5.84 45.10
CA TYR A 617 -25.78 5.43 44.04
C TYR A 617 -25.85 3.90 43.99
N THR A 618 -27.04 3.38 43.71
CA THR A 618 -27.26 1.97 43.38
C THR A 618 -27.37 1.83 41.87
N LEU A 619 -26.58 0.94 41.28
CA LEU A 619 -26.68 0.60 39.86
C LEU A 619 -27.81 -0.42 39.67
N GLY A 620 -28.74 -0.10 38.77
CA GLY A 620 -29.82 -0.97 38.36
C GLY A 620 -29.80 -1.23 36.86
N VAL A 621 -30.44 -2.31 36.45
CA VAL A 621 -30.63 -2.68 35.04
C VAL A 621 -32.12 -2.79 34.78
N ARG A 622 -32.60 -2.12 33.72
CA ARG A 622 -33.98 -2.18 33.26
C ARG A 622 -34.04 -2.88 31.92
N PHE A 623 -35.03 -3.75 31.76
CA PHE A 623 -35.30 -4.44 30.50
C PHE A 623 -36.52 -3.80 29.85
N GLY A 624 -36.55 -3.71 28.52
CA GLY A 624 -37.62 -3.02 27.81
C GLY A 624 -37.74 -3.40 26.35
N ARG A 625 -38.77 -2.90 25.66
CA ARG A 625 -38.93 -3.02 24.20
C ARG A 625 -38.94 -1.64 23.55
N GLU A 626 -38.59 -1.60 22.26
CA GLU A 626 -38.72 -0.39 21.45
C GLU A 626 -40.13 -0.37 20.82
N PRO A 627 -40.96 0.66 21.08
CA PRO A 627 -42.23 0.79 20.36
C PRO A 627 -41.97 1.06 18.87
N ALA A 628 -42.91 0.67 18.01
CA ALA A 628 -42.75 0.74 16.56
C ALA A 628 -42.41 2.18 16.08
N ARG A 629 -41.16 2.35 15.62
CA ARG A 629 -40.52 3.38 14.75
C ARG A 629 -40.89 4.88 14.83
N ALA A 630 -41.79 5.38 15.67
CA ALA A 630 -42.16 6.81 15.64
C ALA A 630 -42.09 7.59 16.97
N ALA A 631 -41.81 6.94 18.10
CA ALA A 631 -41.62 7.64 19.37
C ALA A 631 -40.37 7.08 20.07
N GLY A 632 -39.39 7.92 20.39
CA GLY A 632 -38.13 7.53 21.05
C GLY A 632 -38.29 7.05 22.51
N GLY A 633 -39.28 6.20 22.80
CA GLY A 633 -39.57 5.64 24.12
C GLY A 633 -38.87 4.31 24.38
N PHE A 634 -38.63 4.00 25.65
CA PHE A 634 -38.23 2.68 26.14
C PHE A 634 -39.35 2.19 27.04
N GLU A 635 -40.07 1.17 26.60
CA GLU A 635 -41.16 0.58 27.39
C GLU A 635 -40.55 -0.48 28.32
N VAL A 636 -40.55 -0.22 29.63
CA VAL A 636 -40.00 -1.15 30.63
C VAL A 636 -40.87 -2.40 30.65
N LEU A 637 -40.27 -3.58 30.44
CA LEU A 637 -40.95 -4.85 30.65
C LEU A 637 -41.07 -5.10 32.15
N ALA A 638 -42.28 -5.28 32.65
CA ALA A 638 -42.50 -5.73 34.02
C ALA A 638 -42.00 -7.18 34.16
N PRO A 639 -41.29 -7.54 35.24
CA PRO A 639 -40.91 -8.92 35.50
C PRO A 639 -42.16 -9.79 35.59
N SER A 640 -42.13 -10.98 34.99
CA SER A 640 -43.19 -11.98 35.18
C SER A 640 -43.15 -12.40 36.65
N ALA A 641 -44.24 -12.16 37.38
CA ALA A 641 -44.29 -12.24 38.85
C ALA A 641 -43.61 -13.50 39.43
N ALA A 642 -42.54 -13.27 40.20
CA ALA A 642 -42.09 -13.95 41.42
C ALA A 642 -40.58 -13.71 41.63
N ASP A 643 -40.20 -12.45 41.84
CA ASP A 643 -39.09 -12.03 42.72
C ASP A 643 -38.92 -10.51 42.55
N GLY A 644 -39.60 -9.77 43.43
CA GLY A 644 -39.43 -8.33 43.55
C GLY A 644 -38.25 -8.02 44.46
N ARG A 645 -37.02 -8.01 43.91
CA ARG A 645 -35.87 -7.26 44.43
C ARG A 645 -34.92 -6.85 43.31
#